data_AF-A0A2W1BC62-F1
#
_entry.id   AF-A0A2W1BC62-F1
#
_cell.length_a   1.000
_cell.length_b   1.000
_cell.length_c   1.000
_cell.angle_alpha   90.00
_cell.angle_beta   90.00
_cell.angle_gamma   90.00
#
_symmetry.space_group_name_H-M   'P 1'
#
loop_
_entity.id
_entity.type
_entity.pdbx_description
1 polymer ?
#
loop_
_entity_poly.entity_id
_entity_poly.type
_entity_poly.pdbx_seq_one_letter_code
_entity_poly.pdbx_strand_id
1 'polypeptide(L)'
;MESSIKIWKDFVKRFNIKAVTEFYGATEGNANIANVDGTPGAIGFVSRIFPKVYPIAIIKVNQETGEPIRDSRGLCQLAQPNEPGVFIGKIQAHNPARQYLGYVDKAASEKKVVKDVFQFGDAAFISGDILTADEFGYLFFRDRTGDTFRWRGENVSTTEVEAAISRVAEHRDAVVYGVLVPNTEGRAGMCGIVDVDGTLDLEILARNLARDLPVYARPVFIRVMDSLDMTGTFKMKKTDLQKDSFDPKLAKKDKLYYLDLAAVCPTGLIASMDAILAALVALMALAAAMAAVLSTLSKAAIFVILAVAPCVYRYRRHIYVFIKTLPRDSKFLWRYANGMIRSKRWGRQDATVAQLFTQRALKNPDAPCFYVVGDRDWTFGEMAANSNKVARVMQEHLGLKRGDVVCVFMPNCGEYVWTWLGMAKLGAVSALINSNLRHKPLLHCIQVAKAKAVVFSDQLADAISEIREQLPSDLKLFQLYGECSPGVLDLAAEMEKHPPDYPEVTDKPRYKDTLLYIYTSGTTGMPKAAVLPNSKYLLVVVATVHMLGLKKSDRMYNPLPLYHTAGGLVGTGAALVDGIPSVLRAKFSASNYWADCIKYDCTVAQYIGEMCRYLLAQPARDTDTQHRVRIMVGNGMRSAIWQQIVDRFKVPQINEIYGATEGNANIINVDNTVGAVGFLPKLVPTCLHPIALVRADEQGGLVRGADGYCIRCKPIVLLTIVERDNIPQTEGRAGMACVADPSRALCLRRVAAELDDALPSYARPLFIRLINDIEITGTFKLKKLQYQKEGFDPEVIKDPLYFRSGPDFVPVTPQLYTDICTGKIKL
;
A
#
# COMPACT_ATOMS: atom_id res chain seq x y z
N MET A 1 -15.10 29.99 -2.85
CA MET A 1 -16.07 28.92 -3.20
C MET A 1 -16.46 28.95 -4.68
N GLU A 2 -17.09 30.01 -5.22
CA GLU A 2 -17.40 30.03 -6.67
C GLU A 2 -16.14 29.91 -7.53
N SER A 3 -15.05 30.51 -7.06
CA SER A 3 -13.65 30.30 -7.44
C SER A 3 -13.26 28.82 -7.58
N SER A 4 -13.37 28.02 -6.52
CA SER A 4 -13.00 26.59 -6.53
C SER A 4 -13.96 25.74 -7.38
N ILE A 5 -15.26 26.06 -7.37
CA ILE A 5 -16.27 25.45 -8.24
C ILE A 5 -15.98 25.75 -9.72
N LYS A 6 -15.49 26.95 -10.04
CA LYS A 6 -15.07 27.34 -11.40
C LYS A 6 -13.80 26.62 -11.80
N ILE A 7 -12.77 26.61 -10.95
CA ILE A 7 -11.52 25.85 -11.19
C ILE A 7 -11.82 24.38 -11.44
N TRP A 8 -12.68 23.75 -10.64
CA TRP A 8 -13.17 22.38 -10.82
C TRP A 8 -13.83 22.20 -12.20
N LYS A 9 -14.77 23.06 -12.58
CA LYS A 9 -15.49 22.98 -13.87
C LYS A 9 -14.56 23.20 -15.07
N ASP A 10 -13.65 24.16 -14.98
CA ASP A 10 -12.68 24.49 -16.02
C ASP A 10 -11.62 23.38 -16.18
N PHE A 11 -11.17 22.77 -15.07
CA PHE A 11 -10.31 21.58 -15.05
C PHE A 11 -11.00 20.37 -15.69
N VAL A 12 -12.24 20.07 -15.28
CA VAL A 12 -13.10 19.03 -15.88
C VAL A 12 -13.23 19.20 -17.39
N LYS A 13 -13.51 20.43 -17.84
CA LYS A 13 -13.68 20.78 -19.26
C LYS A 13 -12.37 20.69 -20.04
N ARG A 14 -11.29 21.28 -19.53
CA ARG A 14 -9.97 21.36 -20.20
C ARG A 14 -9.34 19.99 -20.44
N PHE A 15 -9.50 19.06 -19.50
CA PHE A 15 -8.87 17.74 -19.56
C PHE A 15 -9.87 16.60 -19.88
N ASN A 16 -11.11 16.92 -20.26
CA ASN A 16 -12.17 15.95 -20.61
C ASN A 16 -12.43 14.90 -19.50
N ILE A 17 -12.36 15.34 -18.24
CA ILE A 17 -12.43 14.46 -17.06
C ILE A 17 -13.90 14.16 -16.76
N LYS A 18 -14.30 12.90 -16.96
CA LYS A 18 -15.72 12.50 -16.94
C LYS A 18 -16.39 12.50 -15.56
N ALA A 19 -15.60 12.59 -14.49
CA ALA A 19 -16.04 12.86 -13.12
C ALA A 19 -14.83 13.21 -12.25
N VAL A 20 -14.99 14.19 -11.34
CA VAL A 20 -14.06 14.50 -10.24
C VAL A 20 -14.78 14.19 -8.93
N THR A 21 -14.03 13.72 -7.93
CA THR A 21 -14.57 13.28 -6.64
C THR A 21 -13.64 13.74 -5.52
N GLU A 22 -14.15 14.54 -4.58
CA GLU A 22 -13.43 14.95 -3.37
C GLU A 22 -13.86 14.09 -2.17
N PHE A 23 -13.00 13.97 -1.16
CA PHE A 23 -13.34 13.29 0.08
C PHE A 23 -12.83 14.05 1.30
N TYR A 24 -13.48 13.80 2.44
CA TYR A 24 -13.11 14.36 3.73
C TYR A 24 -13.16 13.27 4.81
N GLY A 25 -12.14 13.27 5.67
CA GLY A 25 -12.10 12.43 6.87
C GLY A 25 -10.88 12.78 7.71
N ALA A 26 -11.08 12.90 9.02
CA ALA A 26 -9.99 13.12 9.96
C ALA A 26 -9.32 11.77 10.29
N THR A 27 -7.99 11.67 10.19
CA THR A 27 -7.21 10.45 10.50
C THR A 27 -7.37 9.99 11.96
N GLU A 28 -7.73 10.92 12.83
CA GLU A 28 -8.02 10.77 14.26
C GLU A 28 -9.52 10.57 14.57
N GLY A 29 -10.40 10.77 13.59
CA GLY A 29 -11.85 10.82 13.78
C GLY A 29 -12.59 9.53 13.38
N ASN A 30 -13.82 9.40 13.85
CA ASN A 30 -14.71 8.27 13.55
C ASN A 30 -15.72 8.57 12.41
N ALA A 31 -15.54 9.67 11.69
CA ALA A 31 -16.47 10.17 10.67
C ALA A 31 -15.74 10.63 9.40
N ASN A 32 -16.34 10.28 8.26
CA ASN A 32 -15.82 10.56 6.92
C ASN A 32 -16.98 10.67 5.93
N ILE A 33 -16.80 11.46 4.88
CA ILE A 33 -17.74 11.71 3.78
C ILE A 33 -16.97 11.79 2.46
N ALA A 34 -17.65 11.62 1.34
CA ALA A 34 -17.07 11.80 0.02
C ALA A 34 -18.13 12.31 -0.96
N ASN A 35 -17.72 13.18 -1.89
CA ASN A 35 -18.49 13.60 -3.05
C ASN A 35 -18.18 12.68 -4.22
N VAL A 36 -19.21 12.05 -4.75
CA VAL A 36 -19.14 10.72 -5.35
C VAL A 36 -20.06 10.54 -6.56
N ASP A 37 -21.07 11.40 -6.66
CA ASP A 37 -21.78 11.78 -7.90
C ASP A 37 -21.04 12.87 -8.67
N GLY A 38 -20.20 13.68 -7.99
CA GLY A 38 -19.35 14.71 -8.60
C GLY A 38 -19.96 16.11 -8.55
N THR A 39 -20.90 16.38 -7.63
CA THR A 39 -21.53 17.69 -7.41
C THR A 39 -20.48 18.78 -7.11
N PRO A 40 -20.20 19.74 -8.02
CA PRO A 40 -18.98 20.54 -7.93
C PRO A 40 -18.87 21.38 -6.64
N GLY A 41 -17.71 21.27 -5.97
CA GLY A 41 -17.38 21.98 -4.73
C GLY A 41 -17.83 21.31 -3.43
N ALA A 42 -18.64 20.25 -3.50
CA ALA A 42 -18.98 19.46 -2.33
C ALA A 42 -17.84 18.50 -1.95
N ILE A 43 -17.67 18.23 -0.66
CA ILE A 43 -16.76 17.20 -0.11
C ILE A 43 -17.52 15.92 0.32
N GLY A 44 -18.85 15.95 0.29
CA GLY A 44 -19.71 14.77 0.42
C GLY A 44 -21.16 15.14 0.68
N PHE A 45 -21.94 14.24 1.28
CA PHE A 45 -23.34 14.53 1.62
C PHE A 45 -23.84 13.76 2.85
N VAL A 46 -24.95 14.25 3.43
CA VAL A 46 -25.75 13.55 4.45
C VAL A 46 -27.14 13.28 3.86
N SER A 47 -27.57 12.01 3.84
CA SER A 47 -28.88 11.64 3.31
C SER A 47 -30.00 12.30 4.12
N ARG A 48 -30.76 13.20 3.48
CA ARG A 48 -31.97 13.82 4.06
C ARG A 48 -33.11 12.81 4.30
N ILE A 49 -33.12 11.69 3.57
CA ILE A 49 -34.14 10.64 3.68
C ILE A 49 -33.79 9.65 4.80
N PHE A 50 -32.51 9.30 4.97
CA PHE A 50 -32.06 8.27 5.92
C PHE A 50 -30.95 8.74 6.89
N PRO A 51 -31.08 9.90 7.57
CA PRO A 51 -29.98 10.49 8.35
C PRO A 51 -29.52 9.63 9.53
N LYS A 52 -30.36 8.71 10.04
CA LYS A 52 -29.99 7.79 11.13
C LYS A 52 -29.09 6.62 10.70
N VAL A 53 -28.92 6.35 9.41
CA VAL A 53 -28.09 5.24 8.91
C VAL A 53 -26.60 5.56 9.00
N TYR A 54 -26.23 6.83 8.91
CA TYR A 54 -24.84 7.29 8.96
C TYR A 54 -24.72 8.43 9.99
N PRO A 55 -24.34 8.15 11.25
CA PRO A 55 -24.57 9.06 12.38
C PRO A 55 -23.50 10.16 12.49
N ILE A 56 -23.49 11.04 11.50
CA ILE A 56 -22.71 12.28 11.42
C ILE A 56 -23.65 13.48 11.40
N ALA A 57 -23.14 14.65 11.72
CA ALA A 57 -23.89 15.90 11.61
C ALA A 57 -22.96 17.11 11.46
N ILE A 58 -23.57 18.26 11.16
CA ILE A 58 -22.98 19.58 11.42
C ILE A 58 -23.74 20.19 12.60
N ILE A 59 -23.02 20.60 13.64
CA ILE A 59 -23.59 21.36 14.77
C ILE A 59 -23.09 22.80 14.77
N LYS A 60 -23.92 23.72 15.25
CA LYS A 60 -23.57 25.12 15.39
C LYS A 60 -22.43 25.29 16.40
N VAL A 61 -21.47 26.15 16.09
CA VAL A 61 -20.37 26.53 16.99
C VAL A 61 -20.21 28.03 17.05
N ASN A 62 -19.71 28.54 18.17
CA ASN A 62 -19.11 29.86 18.22
C ASN A 62 -17.88 29.85 17.28
N GLN A 63 -17.84 30.77 16.31
CA GLN A 63 -16.80 30.79 15.27
C GLN A 63 -15.45 31.33 15.78
N GLU A 64 -15.42 31.99 16.94
CA GLU A 64 -14.19 32.48 17.58
C GLU A 64 -13.62 31.48 18.60
N THR A 65 -14.46 30.81 19.40
CA THR A 65 -14.00 29.85 20.43
C THR A 65 -14.02 28.39 19.97
N GLY A 66 -14.76 28.06 18.90
CA GLY A 66 -14.97 26.70 18.42
C GLY A 66 -15.98 25.88 19.22
N GLU A 67 -16.58 26.44 20.26
CA GLU A 67 -17.43 25.71 21.20
C GLU A 67 -18.85 25.46 20.66
N PRO A 68 -19.45 24.27 20.87
CA PRO A 68 -20.81 23.96 20.46
C PRO A 68 -21.87 24.88 21.06
N ILE A 69 -22.70 25.49 20.20
CA ILE A 69 -23.87 26.26 20.63
C ILE A 69 -24.99 25.27 21.02
N ARG A 70 -25.49 25.43 22.24
CA ARG A 70 -26.49 24.55 22.86
C ARG A 70 -27.88 25.20 22.90
N ASP A 71 -28.92 24.39 23.04
CA ASP A 71 -30.30 24.83 23.24
C ASP A 71 -30.63 25.06 24.73
N SER A 72 -31.86 25.46 25.04
CA SER A 72 -32.34 25.69 26.41
C SER A 72 -32.40 24.43 27.29
N ARG A 73 -32.14 23.24 26.74
CA ARG A 73 -32.01 21.97 27.46
C ARG A 73 -30.54 21.56 27.62
N GLY A 74 -29.60 22.34 27.08
CA GLY A 74 -28.18 22.04 27.08
C GLY A 74 -27.73 21.09 25.96
N LEU A 75 -28.55 20.76 24.96
CA LEU A 75 -28.17 19.88 23.85
C LEU A 75 -27.62 20.67 22.66
N CYS A 76 -26.70 20.11 21.87
CA CYS A 76 -26.10 20.80 20.73
C CYS A 76 -27.10 21.09 19.60
N GLN A 77 -27.10 22.32 19.08
CA GLN A 77 -27.97 22.71 17.97
C GLN A 77 -27.41 22.24 16.61
N LEU A 78 -28.27 21.71 15.75
CA LEU A 78 -27.92 21.42 14.34
C LEU A 78 -27.81 22.71 13.52
N ALA A 79 -26.84 22.76 12.61
CA ALA A 79 -26.77 23.79 11.58
C ALA A 79 -27.86 23.58 10.53
N GLN A 80 -28.49 24.66 10.08
CA GLN A 80 -29.49 24.69 9.02
C GLN A 80 -28.85 24.63 7.62
N PRO A 81 -29.63 24.42 6.55
CA PRO A 81 -29.12 24.56 5.19
C PRO A 81 -28.43 25.91 4.97
N ASN A 82 -27.27 25.86 4.33
CA ASN A 82 -26.29 26.93 4.09
C ASN A 82 -25.68 27.61 5.34
N GLU A 83 -26.08 27.21 6.55
CA GLU A 83 -25.50 27.70 7.81
C GLU A 83 -24.15 27.01 8.11
N PRO A 84 -23.09 27.75 8.48
CA PRO A 84 -21.82 27.16 8.89
C PRO A 84 -21.88 26.51 10.27
N GLY A 85 -21.21 25.36 10.43
CA GLY A 85 -20.98 24.72 11.72
C GLY A 85 -19.84 23.70 11.68
N VAL A 86 -19.50 23.10 12.81
CA VAL A 86 -18.44 22.09 12.90
C VAL A 86 -18.96 20.70 12.55
N PHE A 87 -18.14 19.90 11.88
CA PHE A 87 -18.46 18.51 11.58
C PHE A 87 -18.24 17.58 12.79
N ILE A 88 -19.19 16.67 13.01
CA ILE A 88 -19.14 15.71 14.12
C ILE A 88 -19.52 14.27 13.72
N GLY A 89 -19.00 13.30 14.47
CA GLY A 89 -19.31 11.88 14.34
C GLY A 89 -19.71 11.22 15.65
N LYS A 90 -20.93 10.68 15.76
CA LYS A 90 -21.39 10.04 17.02
C LYS A 90 -20.55 8.81 17.36
N ILE A 91 -20.05 8.77 18.58
CA ILE A 91 -19.20 7.69 19.08
C ILE A 91 -20.08 6.49 19.46
N GLN A 92 -19.70 5.29 19.01
CA GLN A 92 -20.39 4.05 19.35
C GLN A 92 -19.36 2.99 19.79
N ALA A 93 -19.23 2.77 21.10
CA ALA A 93 -18.19 1.91 21.67
C ALA A 93 -18.23 0.45 21.18
N HIS A 94 -19.41 -0.08 20.85
CA HIS A 94 -19.58 -1.46 20.37
C HIS A 94 -19.46 -1.63 18.84
N ASN A 95 -19.10 -0.56 18.12
CA ASN A 95 -18.99 -0.56 16.67
C ASN A 95 -17.55 -0.20 16.26
N PRO A 96 -16.72 -1.16 15.79
CA PRO A 96 -15.32 -0.89 15.44
C PRO A 96 -15.10 0.18 14.36
N ALA A 97 -16.13 0.54 13.58
CA ALA A 97 -16.09 1.60 12.57
C ALA A 97 -16.60 2.97 13.09
N ARG A 98 -17.04 3.07 14.35
CA ARG A 98 -17.58 4.29 14.99
C ARG A 98 -17.09 4.54 16.42
N GLN A 99 -16.32 3.62 17.00
CA GLN A 99 -15.54 3.87 18.21
C GLN A 99 -14.53 5.01 17.97
N TYR A 100 -14.25 5.79 19.02
CA TYR A 100 -13.11 6.70 19.10
C TYR A 100 -12.26 6.20 20.26
N LEU A 101 -10.99 5.89 20.00
CA LEU A 101 -10.10 5.24 20.98
C LEU A 101 -9.27 6.26 21.79
N GLY A 102 -9.34 7.55 21.45
CA GLY A 102 -8.53 8.60 22.06
C GLY A 102 -7.05 8.55 21.65
N TYR A 103 -6.27 9.40 22.31
CA TYR A 103 -4.82 9.43 22.28
C TYR A 103 -4.26 8.85 23.59
N VAL A 104 -2.93 8.72 23.68
CA VAL A 104 -2.24 8.36 24.94
C VAL A 104 -2.44 9.44 26.02
N ASP A 105 -2.56 10.72 25.61
CA ASP A 105 -3.03 11.80 26.49
C ASP A 105 -4.56 11.81 26.57
N LYS A 106 -5.07 11.69 27.80
CA LYS A 106 -6.51 11.77 28.10
C LYS A 106 -7.06 13.18 27.96
N ALA A 107 -6.29 14.22 28.30
CA ALA A 107 -6.76 15.61 28.22
C ALA A 107 -6.93 16.07 26.77
N ALA A 108 -6.02 15.71 25.87
CA ALA A 108 -6.19 15.86 24.42
C ALA A 108 -7.39 15.06 23.88
N SER A 109 -7.65 13.86 24.43
CA SER A 109 -8.79 13.02 24.03
C SER A 109 -10.13 13.64 24.43
N GLU A 110 -10.24 14.15 25.66
CA GLU A 110 -11.47 14.76 26.18
C GLU A 110 -11.84 16.04 25.43
N LYS A 111 -10.84 16.86 25.03
CA LYS A 111 -11.06 18.05 24.18
C LYS A 111 -11.63 17.73 22.79
N LYS A 112 -11.52 16.48 22.32
CA LYS A 112 -12.07 16.00 21.04
C LYS A 112 -13.43 15.28 21.19
N VAL A 113 -14.02 15.24 22.39
CA VAL A 113 -15.31 14.58 22.65
C VAL A 113 -16.34 15.57 23.19
N VAL A 114 -17.36 15.86 22.38
CA VAL A 114 -18.55 16.61 22.81
C VAL A 114 -19.57 15.62 23.40
N LYS A 115 -20.02 15.87 24.62
CA LYS A 115 -21.10 15.12 25.28
C LYS A 115 -22.45 15.81 25.13
N ASP A 116 -23.53 15.05 25.31
CA ASP A 116 -24.92 15.53 25.35
C ASP A 116 -25.25 16.32 24.08
N VAL A 117 -25.11 15.65 22.94
CA VAL A 117 -25.12 16.23 21.60
C VAL A 117 -26.54 16.34 21.08
N PHE A 118 -27.27 15.21 21.00
CA PHE A 118 -28.67 15.20 20.54
C PHE A 118 -29.63 14.54 21.54
N GLN A 119 -29.09 13.92 22.58
CA GLN A 119 -29.80 13.31 23.71
C GLN A 119 -28.80 13.20 24.87
N PHE A 120 -29.29 13.26 26.12
CA PHE A 120 -28.42 13.09 27.27
C PHE A 120 -27.72 11.73 27.25
N GLY A 121 -26.44 11.72 27.63
CA GLY A 121 -25.59 10.53 27.64
C GLY A 121 -25.04 10.08 26.28
N ASP A 122 -25.33 10.78 25.17
CA ASP A 122 -24.61 10.54 23.92
C ASP A 122 -23.32 11.39 23.81
N ALA A 123 -22.44 10.98 22.90
CA ALA A 123 -21.17 11.65 22.65
C ALA A 123 -20.80 11.62 21.16
N ALA A 124 -20.07 12.63 20.71
CA ALA A 124 -19.53 12.71 19.35
C ALA A 124 -18.08 13.20 19.36
N PHE A 125 -17.30 12.69 18.41
CA PHE A 125 -16.01 13.27 18.03
C PHE A 125 -16.27 14.59 17.30
N ILE A 126 -15.53 15.65 17.67
CA ILE A 126 -15.54 16.95 16.99
C ILE A 126 -14.25 17.12 16.18
N SER A 127 -14.36 17.39 14.87
CA SER A 127 -13.17 17.49 14.02
C SER A 127 -12.38 18.78 14.26
N GLY A 128 -13.07 19.92 14.32
CA GLY A 128 -12.46 21.25 14.20
C GLY A 128 -12.40 21.76 12.76
N ASP A 129 -13.11 21.13 11.83
CA ASP A 129 -13.33 21.64 10.47
C ASP A 129 -14.76 22.18 10.34
N ILE A 130 -14.89 23.37 9.76
CA ILE A 130 -16.14 24.12 9.56
C ILE A 130 -16.68 23.82 8.15
N LEU A 131 -17.93 23.36 8.11
CA LEU A 131 -18.64 22.98 6.89
C LEU A 131 -19.98 23.73 6.78
N THR A 132 -20.54 23.79 5.57
CA THR A 132 -21.97 24.11 5.33
C THR A 132 -22.65 22.96 4.62
N ALA A 133 -23.91 22.64 4.97
CA ALA A 133 -24.74 21.69 4.22
C ALA A 133 -25.72 22.44 3.31
N ASP A 134 -25.94 22.04 2.05
CA ASP A 134 -27.09 22.55 1.28
C ASP A 134 -28.40 21.83 1.65
N GLU A 135 -29.50 22.23 1.01
CA GLU A 135 -30.84 21.66 1.24
C GLU A 135 -30.92 20.16 0.89
N PHE A 136 -30.26 19.74 -0.20
CA PHE A 136 -30.19 18.34 -0.63
C PHE A 136 -29.31 17.48 0.30
N GLY A 137 -28.43 18.12 1.07
CA GLY A 137 -27.56 17.52 2.07
C GLY A 137 -26.09 17.44 1.66
N TYR A 138 -25.69 18.02 0.52
CA TYR A 138 -24.28 18.11 0.15
C TYR A 138 -23.53 19.00 1.14
N LEU A 139 -22.40 18.51 1.63
CA LEU A 139 -21.53 19.19 2.57
C LEU A 139 -20.37 19.82 1.80
N PHE A 140 -20.09 21.08 2.08
CA PHE A 140 -19.04 21.87 1.46
C PHE A 140 -18.04 22.29 2.54
N PHE A 141 -16.74 22.12 2.28
CA PHE A 141 -15.69 22.63 3.14
C PHE A 141 -15.70 24.17 3.12
N ARG A 142 -15.54 24.78 4.30
CA ARG A 142 -15.31 26.23 4.41
C ARG A 142 -13.89 26.47 4.88
N ASP A 143 -13.55 26.02 6.08
CA ASP A 143 -12.19 26.14 6.62
C ASP A 143 -12.01 25.30 7.90
N ARG A 144 -10.89 25.47 8.61
CA ARG A 144 -10.71 25.02 9.99
C ARG A 144 -11.07 26.09 11.01
N THR A 145 -11.45 25.64 12.21
CA THR A 145 -11.59 26.53 13.37
C THR A 145 -10.23 27.16 13.70
N GLY A 146 -10.07 28.45 13.36
CA GLY A 146 -8.83 29.22 13.55
C GLY A 146 -8.07 29.60 12.28
N ASP A 147 -8.42 29.04 11.11
CA ASP A 147 -7.80 29.38 9.81
C ASP A 147 -8.64 30.39 8.97
N THR A 148 -9.78 30.86 9.48
CA THR A 148 -10.60 31.96 8.93
C THR A 148 -10.39 33.29 9.63
N PHE A 149 -10.78 34.37 8.95
CA PHE A 149 -11.14 35.63 9.59
C PHE A 149 -12.36 36.26 8.89
N ARG A 150 -13.04 37.18 9.58
CA ARG A 150 -14.19 37.92 9.04
C ARG A 150 -13.79 39.36 8.73
N TRP A 151 -14.20 39.91 7.60
CA TRP A 151 -13.89 41.27 7.15
C TRP A 151 -15.13 41.96 6.56
N ARG A 152 -15.56 43.09 7.15
CA ARG A 152 -16.73 43.87 6.68
C ARG A 152 -17.98 43.00 6.47
N GLY A 153 -18.32 42.18 7.47
CA GLY A 153 -19.43 41.23 7.41
C GLY A 153 -19.16 39.91 6.66
N GLU A 154 -18.16 39.85 5.76
CA GLU A 154 -17.86 38.67 4.93
C GLU A 154 -16.81 37.73 5.54
N ASN A 155 -16.90 36.43 5.23
CA ASN A 155 -15.94 35.43 5.72
C ASN A 155 -14.82 35.17 4.70
N VAL A 156 -13.57 35.26 5.14
CA VAL A 156 -12.37 35.02 4.34
C VAL A 156 -11.66 33.76 4.85
N SER A 157 -11.50 32.78 3.95
CA SER A 157 -10.63 31.62 4.17
C SER A 157 -9.19 32.00 3.88
N THR A 158 -8.25 31.75 4.82
CA THR A 158 -6.82 32.00 4.53
C THR A 158 -6.33 31.10 3.41
N THR A 159 -6.74 29.83 3.39
CA THR A 159 -6.32 28.84 2.38
C THR A 159 -6.82 29.19 0.97
N GLU A 160 -8.04 29.71 0.80
CA GLU A 160 -8.54 30.11 -0.53
C GLU A 160 -7.71 31.27 -1.13
N VAL A 161 -7.24 32.18 -0.28
CA VAL A 161 -6.40 33.33 -0.66
C VAL A 161 -4.94 32.92 -0.86
N GLU A 162 -4.38 32.07 0.01
CA GLU A 162 -3.04 31.47 -0.13
C GLU A 162 -2.91 30.72 -1.47
N ALA A 163 -3.91 29.89 -1.80
CA ALA A 163 -3.96 29.16 -3.06
C ALA A 163 -4.12 30.07 -4.28
N ALA A 164 -4.76 31.23 -4.15
CA ALA A 164 -4.80 32.23 -5.22
C ALA A 164 -3.43 32.89 -5.42
N ILE A 165 -2.80 33.36 -4.33
CA ILE A 165 -1.49 34.01 -4.35
C ILE A 165 -0.41 33.10 -4.93
N SER A 166 -0.33 31.83 -4.50
CA SER A 166 0.65 30.87 -5.04
C SER A 166 0.56 30.73 -6.58
N ARG A 167 -0.64 30.78 -7.17
CA ARG A 167 -0.81 30.71 -8.64
C ARG A 167 -0.37 31.98 -9.38
N VAL A 168 -0.32 33.12 -8.71
CA VAL A 168 -0.08 34.43 -9.34
C VAL A 168 1.26 35.06 -8.93
N ALA A 169 1.92 34.49 -7.92
CA ALA A 169 3.25 34.86 -7.40
C ALA A 169 4.32 33.81 -7.75
N GLU A 170 4.17 33.09 -8.87
CA GLU A 170 5.12 32.08 -9.38
C GLU A 170 5.48 31.00 -8.34
N HIS A 171 4.47 30.51 -7.61
CA HIS A 171 4.59 29.48 -6.58
C HIS A 171 5.52 29.82 -5.39
N ARG A 172 5.92 31.09 -5.20
CA ARG A 172 6.56 31.59 -3.96
C ARG A 172 5.74 31.22 -2.72
N ASP A 173 6.43 30.87 -1.63
CA ASP A 173 5.79 30.56 -0.35
C ASP A 173 5.03 31.79 0.20
N ALA A 174 3.75 31.60 0.53
CA ALA A 174 2.85 32.66 0.94
C ALA A 174 1.95 32.21 2.11
N VAL A 175 1.67 33.13 3.03
CA VAL A 175 0.86 32.90 4.23
C VAL A 175 -0.11 34.05 4.47
N VAL A 176 -1.40 33.77 4.61
CA VAL A 176 -2.47 34.75 4.78
C VAL A 176 -3.03 34.70 6.19
N TYR A 177 -3.36 35.86 6.75
CA TYR A 177 -3.91 36.00 8.10
C TYR A 177 -4.73 37.30 8.26
N GLY A 178 -5.61 37.33 9.25
CA GLY A 178 -6.47 38.48 9.55
C GLY A 178 -5.90 39.40 10.64
N VAL A 179 -5.59 40.65 10.27
CA VAL A 179 -5.08 41.70 11.17
C VAL A 179 -6.16 42.68 11.60
N LEU A 180 -6.14 43.14 12.86
CA LEU A 180 -7.10 44.12 13.38
C LEU A 180 -6.74 45.54 12.91
N VAL A 181 -7.62 46.18 12.15
CA VAL A 181 -7.49 47.59 11.75
C VAL A 181 -8.42 48.43 12.64
N PRO A 182 -7.92 49.47 13.34
CA PRO A 182 -8.76 50.32 14.19
C PRO A 182 -9.98 50.89 13.47
N ASN A 183 -11.11 50.99 14.18
CA ASN A 183 -12.37 51.56 13.68
C ASN A 183 -12.97 50.85 12.44
N THR A 184 -12.72 49.53 12.28
CA THR A 184 -13.30 48.72 11.20
C THR A 184 -13.92 47.43 11.73
N GLU A 185 -14.90 46.88 11.01
CA GLU A 185 -15.58 45.64 11.40
C GLU A 185 -14.78 44.40 10.95
N GLY A 186 -14.32 43.61 11.93
CA GLY A 186 -13.58 42.38 11.72
C GLY A 186 -12.07 42.60 11.61
N ARG A 187 -11.42 41.85 10.71
CA ARG A 187 -9.97 41.84 10.49
C ARG A 187 -9.69 42.00 9.00
N ALA A 188 -8.77 42.88 8.63
CA ALA A 188 -8.32 43.02 7.25
C ALA A 188 -7.43 41.84 6.84
N GLY A 189 -7.50 41.43 5.58
CA GLY A 189 -6.60 40.42 5.04
C GLY A 189 -5.17 40.94 4.88
N MET A 190 -4.21 40.17 5.37
CA MET A 190 -2.78 40.42 5.19
C MET A 190 -2.09 39.15 4.68
N CYS A 191 -1.10 39.30 3.80
CA CYS A 191 -0.27 38.18 3.34
C CYS A 191 1.22 38.45 3.53
N GLY A 192 1.95 37.49 4.11
CA GLY A 192 3.40 37.38 3.98
C GLY A 192 3.77 36.56 2.75
N ILE A 193 4.72 37.01 1.94
CA ILE A 193 5.24 36.31 0.75
C ILE A 193 6.77 36.32 0.81
N VAL A 194 7.42 35.19 0.51
CA VAL A 194 8.88 35.10 0.43
C VAL A 194 9.36 35.42 -0.98
N ASP A 195 10.29 36.37 -1.12
CA ASP A 195 10.87 36.78 -2.42
C ASP A 195 12.35 37.20 -2.26
N VAL A 196 13.23 36.20 -2.14
CA VAL A 196 14.68 36.38 -1.87
C VAL A 196 15.37 37.20 -2.96
N ASP A 197 15.00 36.97 -4.22
CA ASP A 197 15.65 37.60 -5.38
C ASP A 197 15.07 38.98 -5.73
N GLY A 198 14.03 39.44 -5.03
CA GLY A 198 13.38 40.73 -5.28
C GLY A 198 12.67 40.82 -6.64
N THR A 199 12.15 39.71 -7.15
CA THR A 199 11.58 39.57 -8.50
C THR A 199 10.04 39.64 -8.54
N LEU A 200 9.37 39.75 -7.39
CA LEU A 200 7.91 39.77 -7.30
C LEU A 200 7.31 41.09 -7.81
N ASP A 201 6.71 41.07 -9.00
CA ASP A 201 5.92 42.18 -9.53
C ASP A 201 4.56 42.28 -8.79
N LEU A 202 4.45 43.31 -7.94
CA LEU A 202 3.27 43.57 -7.11
C LEU A 202 2.08 44.16 -7.90
N GLU A 203 2.30 44.79 -9.06
CA GLU A 203 1.18 45.21 -9.92
C GLU A 203 0.55 44.02 -10.63
N ILE A 204 1.36 43.13 -11.19
CA ILE A 204 0.92 41.88 -11.79
C ILE A 204 0.23 41.01 -10.73
N LEU A 205 0.78 40.94 -9.51
CA LEU A 205 0.14 40.29 -8.37
C LEU A 205 -1.26 40.88 -8.10
N ALA A 206 -1.36 42.19 -7.87
CA ALA A 206 -2.62 42.86 -7.56
C ALA A 206 -3.65 42.71 -8.69
N ARG A 207 -3.23 42.87 -9.95
CA ARG A 207 -4.06 42.74 -11.16
C ARG A 207 -4.60 41.31 -11.34
N ASN A 208 -3.78 40.30 -11.06
CA ASN A 208 -4.20 38.89 -11.13
C ASN A 208 -5.10 38.50 -9.93
N LEU A 209 -4.79 38.94 -8.71
CA LEU A 209 -5.68 38.75 -7.55
C LEU A 209 -7.02 39.46 -7.73
N ALA A 210 -7.05 40.61 -8.42
CA ALA A 210 -8.29 41.31 -8.75
C ALA A 210 -9.18 40.54 -9.75
N ARG A 211 -8.60 39.68 -10.59
CA ARG A 211 -9.32 38.75 -11.47
C ARG A 211 -9.82 37.51 -10.73
N ASP A 212 -9.04 37.00 -9.78
CA ASP A 212 -9.24 35.67 -9.20
C ASP A 212 -9.92 35.66 -7.81
N LEU A 213 -10.00 36.82 -7.11
CA LEU A 213 -10.63 36.96 -5.79
C LEU A 213 -11.66 38.12 -5.73
N PRO A 214 -12.77 37.99 -4.97
CA PRO A 214 -13.69 39.09 -4.68
C PRO A 214 -13.04 40.13 -3.75
N VAL A 215 -13.53 41.37 -3.78
CA VAL A 215 -12.90 42.53 -3.10
C VAL A 215 -12.64 42.30 -1.61
N TYR A 216 -13.55 41.64 -0.89
CA TYR A 216 -13.41 41.38 0.55
C TYR A 216 -12.35 40.32 0.90
N ALA A 217 -11.97 39.45 -0.05
CA ALA A 217 -11.00 38.37 0.16
C ALA A 217 -9.58 38.72 -0.31
N ARG A 218 -9.39 39.86 -0.98
CA ARG A 218 -8.05 40.33 -1.39
C ARG A 218 -7.27 40.78 -0.16
N PRO A 219 -5.98 40.42 -0.02
CA PRO A 219 -5.13 41.04 1.00
C PRO A 219 -5.09 42.55 0.79
N VAL A 220 -5.37 43.30 1.86
CA VAL A 220 -5.24 44.75 1.92
C VAL A 220 -3.76 45.13 2.16
N PHE A 221 -3.03 44.26 2.86
CA PHE A 221 -1.61 44.40 3.15
C PHE A 221 -0.81 43.23 2.58
N ILE A 222 0.32 43.52 1.93
CA ILE A 222 1.33 42.54 1.54
C ILE A 222 2.63 42.82 2.31
N ARG A 223 3.28 41.78 2.81
CA ARG A 223 4.57 41.80 3.50
C ARG A 223 5.52 40.91 2.71
N VAL A 224 6.55 41.48 2.10
CA VAL A 224 7.58 40.73 1.37
C VAL A 224 8.78 40.48 2.28
N MET A 225 9.20 39.22 2.38
CA MET A 225 10.12 38.70 3.41
C MET A 225 11.23 37.86 2.76
N ASP A 226 12.37 37.74 3.44
CA ASP A 226 13.50 36.93 2.95
C ASP A 226 13.36 35.42 3.28
N SER A 227 12.49 35.04 4.22
CA SER A 227 12.27 33.64 4.62
C SER A 227 10.96 33.44 5.42
N LEU A 228 10.57 32.18 5.65
CA LEU A 228 9.39 31.80 6.44
C LEU A 228 9.75 30.80 7.55
N ASP A 229 9.44 31.16 8.80
CA ASP A 229 9.61 30.29 9.97
C ASP A 229 8.72 29.04 9.89
N MET A 230 9.36 27.86 9.92
CA MET A 230 8.70 26.56 9.90
C MET A 230 8.73 25.86 11.26
N THR A 231 7.61 25.22 11.62
CA THR A 231 7.53 24.33 12.78
C THR A 231 8.20 22.97 12.49
N GLY A 232 8.51 22.19 13.54
CA GLY A 232 9.10 20.85 13.42
C GLY A 232 8.24 19.77 12.73
N THR A 233 7.13 20.15 12.10
CA THR A 233 6.33 19.30 11.19
C THR A 233 6.19 19.92 9.79
N PHE A 234 7.07 20.85 9.43
CA PHE A 234 7.08 21.59 8.16
C PHE A 234 5.79 22.38 7.88
N LYS A 235 5.18 22.95 8.93
CA LYS A 235 4.05 23.90 8.81
C LYS A 235 4.48 25.33 9.16
N MET A 236 4.05 26.30 8.36
CA MET A 236 4.35 27.73 8.52
C MET A 236 3.79 28.29 9.84
N LYS A 237 4.57 29.14 10.51
CA LYS A 237 4.30 29.60 11.89
C LYS A 237 3.39 30.85 11.96
N LYS A 238 2.13 30.74 11.50
CA LYS A 238 1.20 31.88 11.32
C LYS A 238 1.01 32.80 12.55
N THR A 239 1.10 32.28 13.77
CA THR A 239 0.71 32.99 15.02
C THR A 239 1.62 34.14 15.45
N ASP A 240 2.87 34.19 15.00
CA ASP A 240 3.77 35.30 15.36
C ASP A 240 3.64 36.47 14.37
N LEU A 241 3.48 36.17 13.07
CA LEU A 241 3.14 37.18 12.04
C LEU A 241 1.82 37.89 12.34
N GLN A 242 0.83 37.17 12.89
CA GLN A 242 -0.44 37.73 13.35
C GLN A 242 -0.30 38.75 14.50
N LYS A 243 0.78 38.67 15.32
CA LYS A 243 1.06 39.64 16.39
C LYS A 243 1.81 40.86 15.84
N ASP A 244 2.80 40.62 14.99
CA ASP A 244 3.60 41.68 14.35
C ASP A 244 2.71 42.57 13.44
N SER A 245 1.61 42.03 12.90
CA SER A 245 0.56 42.77 12.18
C SER A 245 1.12 43.58 11.00
N PHE A 246 0.52 44.73 10.68
CA PHE A 246 0.97 45.68 9.67
C PHE A 246 1.82 46.84 10.25
N ASP A 247 2.35 46.74 11.48
CA ASP A 247 3.19 47.78 12.07
C ASP A 247 4.62 47.75 11.48
N PRO A 248 5.07 48.81 10.78
CA PRO A 248 6.43 48.87 10.22
C PRO A 248 7.56 48.77 11.26
N LYS A 249 7.27 49.04 12.54
CA LYS A 249 8.25 48.91 13.64
C LYS A 249 8.44 47.47 14.10
N LEU A 250 7.43 46.62 13.91
CA LEU A 250 7.45 45.21 14.33
C LEU A 250 7.84 44.26 13.20
N ALA A 251 7.69 44.69 11.94
CA ALA A 251 7.93 43.87 10.75
C ALA A 251 9.42 43.62 10.39
N LYS A 252 10.36 43.62 11.35
CA LYS A 252 11.72 43.03 11.26
C LYS A 252 12.57 43.26 9.96
N LYS A 253 12.35 44.37 9.24
CA LYS A 253 12.91 44.75 7.90
C LYS A 253 12.14 44.24 6.67
N ASP A 254 11.08 43.46 6.84
CA ASP A 254 10.15 43.07 5.78
C ASP A 254 9.59 44.31 5.04
N LYS A 255 9.41 44.23 3.73
CA LYS A 255 8.83 45.32 2.93
C LYS A 255 7.31 45.25 3.02
N LEU A 256 6.67 46.28 3.59
CA LEU A 256 5.21 46.39 3.71
C LEU A 256 4.61 47.22 2.57
N TYR A 257 3.53 46.72 1.99
CA TYR A 257 2.77 47.34 0.91
C TYR A 257 1.27 47.32 1.22
N TYR A 258 0.54 48.31 0.70
CA TYR A 258 -0.91 48.47 0.83
C TYR A 258 -1.56 48.48 -0.56
N LEU A 259 -2.70 47.81 -0.70
CA LEU A 259 -3.44 47.72 -1.97
C LEU A 259 -4.37 48.93 -2.16
N ASP A 260 -4.03 49.83 -3.09
CA ASP A 260 -4.99 50.79 -3.62
C ASP A 260 -6.02 50.08 -4.51
N LEU A 261 -7.30 50.34 -4.28
CA LEU A 261 -8.44 49.65 -4.89
C LEU A 261 -8.99 50.36 -6.14
N ALA A 262 -8.44 51.51 -6.53
CA ALA A 262 -9.01 52.36 -7.59
C ALA A 262 -8.76 51.90 -9.05
N ALA A 263 -7.93 50.87 -9.30
CA ALA A 263 -7.13 50.80 -10.54
C ALA A 263 -7.39 49.67 -11.59
N VAL A 264 -8.40 48.77 -11.46
CA VAL A 264 -8.46 47.55 -12.34
C VAL A 264 -9.88 47.09 -12.79
N CYS A 265 -10.13 46.92 -14.11
CA CYS A 265 -11.30 46.28 -14.78
C CYS A 265 -10.97 45.99 -16.29
N PRO A 266 -11.43 44.92 -17.03
CA PRO A 266 -12.72 44.84 -17.78
C PRO A 266 -13.26 43.39 -18.17
N THR A 267 -13.93 43.20 -19.34
CA THR A 267 -14.78 42.03 -19.81
C THR A 267 -14.39 41.45 -21.21
N GLY A 268 -15.01 40.46 -21.92
CA GLY A 268 -16.16 39.51 -21.74
C GLY A 268 -16.61 38.70 -23.04
N LEU A 269 -17.63 37.81 -22.92
CA LEU A 269 -18.50 37.11 -23.95
C LEU A 269 -18.05 35.93 -24.90
N ILE A 270 -18.85 34.82 -24.91
CA ILE A 270 -19.55 34.03 -26.02
C ILE A 270 -18.75 33.53 -27.28
N ALA A 271 -19.02 32.44 -28.06
CA ALA A 271 -20.14 31.49 -28.36
C ALA A 271 -19.68 29.97 -28.35
N SER A 272 -20.09 28.93 -29.14
CA SER A 272 -21.02 28.62 -30.28
C SER A 272 -21.43 27.10 -30.33
N MET A 273 -22.16 26.57 -31.36
CA MET A 273 -22.71 25.18 -31.41
C MET A 273 -23.15 24.66 -32.83
N ASP A 274 -22.76 23.44 -33.28
CA ASP A 274 -23.09 22.95 -34.67
C ASP A 274 -23.22 21.40 -34.92
N ALA A 275 -23.27 20.54 -33.90
CA ALA A 275 -22.97 19.09 -34.08
C ALA A 275 -24.15 18.13 -34.39
N ILE A 276 -25.41 18.60 -34.49
CA ILE A 276 -26.59 17.73 -34.30
C ILE A 276 -27.17 17.11 -35.59
N LEU A 277 -27.00 17.77 -36.76
CA LEU A 277 -27.80 17.45 -37.95
C LEU A 277 -27.44 16.14 -38.66
N ALA A 278 -26.18 15.68 -38.56
CA ALA A 278 -25.66 14.55 -39.34
C ALA A 278 -26.20 13.17 -38.89
N ALA A 279 -26.69 13.02 -37.66
CA ALA A 279 -27.03 11.72 -37.08
C ALA A 279 -28.32 11.08 -37.62
N LEU A 280 -29.23 11.88 -38.19
CA LEU A 280 -30.58 11.43 -38.55
C LEU A 280 -30.65 10.63 -39.86
N VAL A 281 -29.75 10.88 -40.81
CA VAL A 281 -29.82 10.28 -42.17
C VAL A 281 -29.47 8.79 -42.16
N ALA A 282 -28.46 8.39 -41.37
CA ALA A 282 -27.98 7.00 -41.33
C ALA A 282 -29.00 5.98 -40.78
N LEU A 283 -29.98 6.44 -39.99
CA LEU A 283 -30.98 5.59 -39.36
C LEU A 283 -32.03 5.04 -40.35
N MET A 284 -32.35 5.78 -41.41
CA MET A 284 -33.41 5.40 -42.35
C MET A 284 -32.98 4.26 -43.30
N ALA A 285 -31.71 4.22 -43.69
CA ALA A 285 -31.19 3.17 -44.58
C ALA A 285 -31.23 1.76 -43.96
N LEU A 286 -31.05 1.65 -42.63
CA LEU A 286 -31.02 0.37 -41.93
C LEU A 286 -32.39 -0.33 -41.87
N ALA A 287 -33.48 0.45 -41.87
CA ALA A 287 -34.84 -0.08 -41.74
C ALA A 287 -35.29 -0.87 -42.98
N ALA A 288 -34.96 -0.39 -44.18
CA ALA A 288 -35.37 -1.00 -45.45
C ALA A 288 -34.77 -2.41 -45.62
N ALA A 289 -33.49 -2.59 -45.29
CA ALA A 289 -32.80 -3.88 -45.42
C ALA A 289 -33.39 -4.97 -44.51
N MET A 290 -33.95 -4.59 -43.34
CA MET A 290 -34.47 -5.55 -42.37
C MET A 290 -35.84 -6.13 -42.78
N ALA A 291 -36.63 -5.39 -43.59
CA ALA A 291 -37.93 -5.84 -44.07
C ALA A 291 -37.84 -7.03 -45.05
N ALA A 292 -36.81 -7.05 -45.91
CA ALA A 292 -36.64 -8.09 -46.92
C ALA A 292 -36.37 -9.49 -46.35
N VAL A 293 -35.76 -9.57 -45.15
CA VAL A 293 -35.38 -10.84 -44.48
C VAL A 293 -36.54 -11.46 -43.71
N LEU A 294 -37.56 -10.68 -43.34
CA LEU A 294 -38.70 -11.13 -42.54
C LEU A 294 -39.78 -11.89 -43.34
N SER A 295 -39.66 -11.95 -44.67
CA SER A 295 -40.66 -12.54 -45.56
C SER A 295 -40.59 -14.07 -45.71
N THR A 296 -39.47 -14.70 -45.31
CA THR A 296 -39.17 -16.12 -45.58
C THR A 296 -39.24 -17.04 -44.35
N LEU A 297 -39.53 -16.48 -43.17
CA LEU A 297 -39.55 -17.21 -41.89
C LEU A 297 -40.99 -17.50 -41.43
N SER A 298 -41.20 -18.63 -40.74
CA SER A 298 -42.52 -18.94 -40.17
C SER A 298 -42.87 -17.94 -39.04
N LYS A 299 -44.16 -17.64 -38.85
CA LYS A 299 -44.61 -16.65 -37.85
C LYS A 299 -44.10 -16.96 -36.43
N ALA A 300 -43.97 -18.24 -36.07
CA ALA A 300 -43.38 -18.68 -34.81
C ALA A 300 -41.87 -18.43 -34.74
N ALA A 301 -41.12 -18.73 -35.82
CA ALA A 301 -39.68 -18.44 -35.89
C ALA A 301 -39.41 -16.93 -35.84
N ILE A 302 -40.21 -16.11 -36.53
CA ILE A 302 -40.17 -14.65 -36.45
C ILE A 302 -40.40 -14.19 -35.01
N PHE A 303 -41.43 -14.70 -34.32
CA PHE A 303 -41.72 -14.30 -32.94
C PHE A 303 -40.60 -14.68 -31.97
N VAL A 304 -40.04 -15.89 -32.11
CA VAL A 304 -38.89 -16.34 -31.29
C VAL A 304 -37.64 -15.50 -31.58
N ILE A 305 -37.35 -15.18 -32.85
CA ILE A 305 -36.23 -14.31 -33.22
C ILE A 305 -36.45 -12.87 -32.70
N LEU A 306 -37.64 -12.30 -32.84
CA LEU A 306 -37.96 -10.96 -32.32
C LEU A 306 -37.99 -10.89 -30.79
N ALA A 307 -38.25 -11.98 -30.08
CA ALA A 307 -38.14 -12.04 -28.63
C ALA A 307 -36.67 -12.27 -28.17
N VAL A 308 -35.98 -13.23 -28.77
CA VAL A 308 -34.67 -13.71 -28.31
C VAL A 308 -33.52 -12.88 -28.88
N ALA A 309 -33.55 -12.45 -30.14
CA ALA A 309 -32.44 -11.71 -30.75
C ALA A 309 -32.20 -10.34 -30.09
N PRO A 310 -33.21 -9.53 -29.71
CA PRO A 310 -32.98 -8.32 -28.93
C PRO A 310 -32.37 -8.62 -27.56
N CYS A 311 -32.81 -9.68 -26.86
CA CYS A 311 -32.19 -10.10 -25.60
C CYS A 311 -30.73 -10.55 -25.78
N VAL A 312 -30.47 -11.45 -26.72
CA VAL A 312 -29.12 -11.92 -27.04
C VAL A 312 -28.23 -10.76 -27.48
N TYR A 313 -28.71 -9.83 -28.30
CA TYR A 313 -27.97 -8.61 -28.68
C TYR A 313 -27.71 -7.69 -27.49
N ARG A 314 -28.73 -7.44 -26.65
CA ARG A 314 -28.67 -6.58 -25.44
C ARG A 314 -27.70 -7.13 -24.39
N TYR A 315 -27.56 -8.44 -24.31
CA TYR A 315 -26.68 -9.15 -23.37
C TYR A 315 -25.45 -9.81 -24.01
N ARG A 316 -25.18 -9.61 -25.32
CA ARG A 316 -24.12 -10.32 -26.08
C ARG A 316 -22.75 -10.29 -25.41
N ARG A 317 -22.37 -9.14 -24.84
CA ARG A 317 -21.11 -8.95 -24.11
C ARG A 317 -21.07 -9.73 -22.79
N HIS A 318 -22.20 -9.86 -22.10
CA HIS A 318 -22.31 -10.68 -20.89
C HIS A 318 -22.28 -12.17 -21.21
N ILE A 319 -22.97 -12.61 -22.27
CA ILE A 319 -22.96 -14.00 -22.75
C ILE A 319 -21.54 -14.40 -23.20
N TYR A 320 -20.88 -13.56 -24.01
CA TYR A 320 -19.49 -13.78 -24.44
C TYR A 320 -18.52 -13.89 -23.24
N VAL A 321 -18.58 -12.94 -22.30
CA VAL A 321 -17.74 -12.98 -21.09
C VAL A 321 -18.05 -14.22 -20.26
N PHE A 322 -19.33 -14.55 -20.04
CA PHE A 322 -19.75 -15.76 -19.30
C PHE A 322 -19.12 -17.02 -19.91
N ILE A 323 -19.31 -17.25 -21.22
CA ILE A 323 -18.77 -18.41 -21.94
C ILE A 323 -17.23 -18.46 -21.84
N LYS A 324 -16.55 -17.32 -22.01
CA LYS A 324 -15.08 -17.24 -21.91
C LYS A 324 -14.55 -17.46 -20.48
N THR A 325 -15.28 -17.05 -19.45
CA THR A 325 -14.84 -17.22 -18.04
C THR A 325 -15.30 -18.53 -17.38
N LEU A 326 -16.37 -19.16 -17.87
CA LEU A 326 -17.00 -20.33 -17.25
C LEU A 326 -16.01 -21.48 -16.94
N PRO A 327 -15.08 -21.89 -17.83
CA PRO A 327 -14.14 -22.98 -17.54
C PRO A 327 -13.15 -22.66 -16.41
N ARG A 328 -12.79 -21.38 -16.25
CA ARG A 328 -11.93 -20.92 -15.16
C ARG A 328 -12.72 -20.78 -13.87
N ASP A 329 -13.84 -20.07 -13.92
CA ASP A 329 -14.64 -19.76 -12.74
C ASP A 329 -15.21 -21.05 -12.11
N SER A 330 -15.49 -22.10 -12.91
CA SER A 330 -15.85 -23.44 -12.41
C SER A 330 -14.65 -24.18 -11.79
N LYS A 331 -13.48 -24.20 -12.45
CA LYS A 331 -12.21 -24.73 -11.91
C LYS A 331 -11.86 -24.08 -10.57
N PHE A 332 -12.03 -22.76 -10.47
CA PHE A 332 -11.84 -21.98 -9.25
C PHE A 332 -12.86 -22.36 -8.18
N LEU A 333 -14.16 -22.35 -8.50
CA LEU A 333 -15.22 -22.66 -7.54
C LEU A 333 -15.06 -24.08 -6.96
N TRP A 334 -14.71 -25.06 -7.79
CA TRP A 334 -14.45 -26.43 -7.34
C TRP A 334 -13.22 -26.52 -6.42
N ARG A 335 -12.09 -25.90 -6.80
CA ARG A 335 -10.88 -25.83 -5.95
C ARG A 335 -11.15 -25.12 -4.62
N TYR A 336 -11.86 -23.99 -4.68
CA TYR A 336 -12.21 -23.16 -3.53
C TYR A 336 -13.18 -23.88 -2.57
N ALA A 337 -14.24 -24.50 -3.10
CA ALA A 337 -15.22 -25.23 -2.30
C ALA A 337 -14.56 -26.39 -1.54
N ASN A 338 -13.75 -27.20 -2.22
CA ASN A 338 -13.02 -28.32 -1.61
C ASN A 338 -12.05 -27.84 -0.51
N GLY A 339 -11.30 -26.76 -0.78
CA GLY A 339 -10.43 -26.13 0.22
C GLY A 339 -11.19 -25.59 1.43
N MET A 340 -12.33 -24.91 1.21
CA MET A 340 -13.14 -24.32 2.28
C MET A 340 -13.90 -25.36 3.11
N ILE A 341 -14.32 -26.49 2.53
CA ILE A 341 -14.86 -27.64 3.28
C ILE A 341 -13.79 -28.15 4.26
N ARG A 342 -12.55 -28.31 3.79
CA ARG A 342 -11.42 -28.78 4.60
C ARG A 342 -11.04 -27.77 5.70
N SER A 343 -10.96 -26.47 5.37
CA SER A 343 -10.70 -25.41 6.35
C SER A 343 -11.79 -25.34 7.44
N LYS A 344 -13.07 -25.40 7.05
CA LYS A 344 -14.21 -25.46 7.99
C LYS A 344 -14.19 -26.72 8.86
N ARG A 345 -13.74 -27.87 8.32
CA ARG A 345 -13.55 -29.10 9.10
C ARG A 345 -12.50 -28.90 10.19
N TRP A 346 -11.32 -28.36 9.87
CA TRP A 346 -10.28 -28.10 10.86
C TRP A 346 -10.71 -27.10 11.94
N GLY A 347 -11.41 -26.02 11.56
CA GLY A 347 -11.97 -25.07 12.53
C GLY A 347 -13.05 -25.67 13.45
N ARG A 348 -13.75 -26.74 13.03
CA ARG A 348 -14.67 -27.51 13.89
C ARG A 348 -13.97 -28.55 14.77
N GLN A 349 -12.75 -28.96 14.40
CA GLN A 349 -11.92 -29.90 15.15
C GLN A 349 -10.89 -29.19 16.06
N ASP A 350 -10.95 -27.86 16.14
CA ASP A 350 -9.98 -26.95 16.79
C ASP A 350 -8.51 -27.21 16.40
N ALA A 351 -8.30 -27.74 15.19
CA ALA A 351 -7.04 -28.40 14.79
C ALA A 351 -5.89 -27.41 14.54
N THR A 352 -4.72 -27.68 15.12
CA THR A 352 -3.50 -26.88 14.94
C THR A 352 -2.55 -27.46 13.88
N VAL A 353 -1.59 -26.65 13.43
CA VAL A 353 -0.55 -27.10 12.48
C VAL A 353 0.28 -28.23 13.09
N ALA A 354 0.70 -28.08 14.35
CA ALA A 354 1.44 -29.10 15.09
C ALA A 354 0.65 -30.41 15.27
N GLN A 355 -0.67 -30.36 15.53
CA GLN A 355 -1.51 -31.57 15.63
C GLN A 355 -1.63 -32.29 14.29
N LEU A 356 -1.88 -31.56 13.19
CA LEU A 356 -2.02 -32.15 11.85
C LEU A 356 -0.69 -32.74 11.33
N PHE A 357 0.43 -32.10 11.64
CA PHE A 357 1.77 -32.64 11.41
C PHE A 357 2.05 -33.89 12.26
N THR A 358 1.70 -33.88 13.55
CA THR A 358 1.89 -35.06 14.42
C THR A 358 1.05 -36.25 13.95
N GLN A 359 -0.20 -36.03 13.53
CA GLN A 359 -1.04 -37.06 12.89
C GLN A 359 -0.46 -37.57 11.56
N ARG A 360 0.33 -36.76 10.85
CA ARG A 360 1.04 -37.17 9.64
C ARG A 360 2.21 -38.09 9.96
N ALA A 361 3.05 -37.68 10.91
CA ALA A 361 4.23 -38.44 11.32
C ALA A 361 3.89 -39.79 11.95
N LEU A 362 2.86 -39.86 12.78
CA LEU A 362 2.36 -41.13 13.34
C LEU A 362 1.80 -42.09 12.28
N LYS A 363 1.41 -41.58 11.10
CA LYS A 363 0.83 -42.42 10.02
C LYS A 363 1.88 -42.90 9.02
N ASN A 364 2.82 -42.04 8.67
CA ASN A 364 3.84 -42.28 7.65
C ASN A 364 5.20 -41.74 8.17
N PRO A 365 5.83 -42.35 9.19
CA PRO A 365 7.03 -41.80 9.81
C PRO A 365 8.20 -41.71 8.82
N ASP A 366 8.47 -42.78 8.07
CA ASP A 366 9.63 -42.90 7.17
C ASP A 366 9.47 -42.14 5.84
N ALA A 367 8.33 -41.49 5.63
CA ALA A 367 8.12 -40.70 4.42
C ALA A 367 8.98 -39.42 4.46
N PRO A 368 9.55 -38.98 3.32
CA PRO A 368 10.33 -37.75 3.26
C PRO A 368 9.44 -36.53 3.54
N CYS A 369 9.85 -35.68 4.48
CA CYS A 369 9.20 -34.41 4.79
C CYS A 369 9.92 -33.26 4.10
N PHE A 370 11.25 -33.19 4.27
CA PHE A 370 12.12 -32.22 3.61
C PHE A 370 13.34 -32.90 3.00
N TYR A 371 13.71 -32.46 1.81
CA TYR A 371 15.06 -32.65 1.27
C TYR A 371 15.85 -31.37 1.49
N VAL A 372 17.15 -31.44 1.79
CA VAL A 372 17.98 -30.23 1.98
C VAL A 372 19.14 -30.22 0.99
N VAL A 373 19.28 -29.12 0.26
CA VAL A 373 20.24 -29.02 -0.85
C VAL A 373 21.67 -28.84 -0.30
N GLY A 374 22.43 -29.95 -0.30
CA GLY A 374 23.82 -30.01 0.15
C GLY A 374 23.99 -30.47 1.60
N ASP A 375 22.94 -31.03 2.20
CA ASP A 375 22.85 -31.42 3.61
C ASP A 375 21.96 -32.68 3.72
N ARG A 376 21.65 -33.15 4.94
CA ARG A 376 20.79 -34.32 5.17
C ARG A 376 19.33 -34.08 4.79
N ASP A 377 18.67 -35.15 4.36
CA ASP A 377 17.22 -35.19 4.23
C ASP A 377 16.56 -35.48 5.60
N TRP A 378 15.25 -35.21 5.69
CA TRP A 378 14.46 -35.32 6.92
C TRP A 378 13.12 -36.02 6.67
N THR A 379 12.89 -37.14 7.35
CA THR A 379 11.60 -37.86 7.38
C THR A 379 10.59 -37.19 8.32
N PHE A 380 9.31 -37.55 8.22
CA PHE A 380 8.29 -37.08 9.17
C PHE A 380 8.56 -37.57 10.60
N GLY A 381 9.11 -38.78 10.78
CA GLY A 381 9.47 -39.34 12.08
C GLY A 381 10.56 -38.54 12.78
N GLU A 382 11.67 -38.27 12.09
CA GLU A 382 12.78 -37.47 12.65
C GLU A 382 12.34 -36.03 12.97
N MET A 383 11.56 -35.41 12.07
CA MET A 383 11.01 -34.07 12.30
C MET A 383 10.06 -34.05 13.51
N ALA A 384 9.30 -35.12 13.74
CA ALA A 384 8.41 -35.25 14.91
C ALA A 384 9.17 -35.48 16.22
N ALA A 385 10.19 -36.35 16.21
CA ALA A 385 11.05 -36.62 17.35
C ALA A 385 11.82 -35.38 17.82
N ASN A 386 12.47 -34.65 16.90
CA ASN A 386 13.22 -33.45 17.25
C ASN A 386 12.30 -32.30 17.71
N SER A 387 11.12 -32.14 17.06
CA SER A 387 10.10 -31.20 17.56
C SER A 387 9.41 -31.67 18.85
N ASN A 388 9.61 -32.90 19.33
CA ASN A 388 9.20 -33.34 20.67
C ASN A 388 10.29 -33.04 21.70
N LYS A 389 11.55 -33.41 21.40
CA LYS A 389 12.73 -33.09 22.22
C LYS A 389 12.85 -31.59 22.52
N VAL A 390 12.80 -30.74 21.50
CA VAL A 390 12.88 -29.27 21.67
C VAL A 390 11.74 -28.72 22.52
N ALA A 391 10.52 -29.29 22.42
CA ALA A 391 9.40 -28.88 23.25
C ALA A 391 9.66 -29.23 24.73
N ARG A 392 10.22 -30.40 25.01
CA ARG A 392 10.59 -30.82 26.37
C ARG A 392 11.69 -29.93 26.97
N VAL A 393 12.73 -29.56 26.19
CA VAL A 393 13.75 -28.58 26.62
C VAL A 393 13.10 -27.25 27.03
N MET A 394 12.17 -26.74 26.21
CA MET A 394 11.49 -25.47 26.47
C MET A 394 10.53 -25.54 27.67
N GLN A 395 9.94 -26.72 27.95
CA GLN A 395 9.16 -26.93 29.18
C GLN A 395 10.06 -26.92 30.42
N GLU A 396 11.18 -27.66 30.41
CA GLU A 396 12.11 -27.72 31.55
C GLU A 396 12.76 -26.35 31.82
N HIS A 397 13.35 -25.73 30.79
CA HIS A 397 14.19 -24.55 31.00
C HIS A 397 13.42 -23.23 31.11
N LEU A 398 12.17 -23.14 30.64
CA LEU A 398 11.39 -21.89 30.64
C LEU A 398 10.03 -22.01 31.34
N GLY A 399 9.60 -23.23 31.70
CA GLY A 399 8.22 -23.49 32.10
C GLY A 399 7.21 -23.07 31.02
N LEU A 400 7.58 -23.20 29.74
CA LEU A 400 6.94 -22.48 28.63
C LEU A 400 5.44 -22.79 28.52
N LYS A 401 4.63 -21.72 28.52
CA LYS A 401 3.16 -21.78 28.53
C LYS A 401 2.59 -21.32 27.19
N ARG A 402 1.33 -21.66 26.95
CA ARG A 402 0.61 -21.23 25.76
C ARG A 402 0.52 -19.71 25.69
N GLY A 403 0.88 -19.15 24.53
CA GLY A 403 0.97 -17.70 24.31
C GLY A 403 2.28 -17.04 24.73
N ASP A 404 3.20 -17.74 25.42
CA ASP A 404 4.57 -17.26 25.59
C ASP A 404 5.28 -17.17 24.22
N VAL A 405 6.28 -16.30 24.10
CA VAL A 405 7.00 -16.05 22.85
C VAL A 405 8.45 -16.54 22.93
N VAL A 406 8.93 -17.19 21.88
CA VAL A 406 10.34 -17.57 21.69
C VAL A 406 10.81 -17.08 20.32
N CYS A 407 11.96 -16.41 20.25
CA CYS A 407 12.56 -15.98 18.99
C CYS A 407 13.27 -17.15 18.30
N VAL A 408 13.12 -17.24 16.97
CA VAL A 408 13.79 -18.23 16.11
C VAL A 408 14.63 -17.47 15.09
N PHE A 409 15.95 -17.62 15.17
CA PHE A 409 16.94 -16.87 14.40
C PHE A 409 17.98 -17.84 13.81
N MET A 410 17.58 -18.50 12.73
CA MET A 410 18.36 -19.53 12.04
C MET A 410 18.31 -19.34 10.52
N PRO A 411 19.26 -19.90 9.75
CA PRO A 411 19.20 -19.97 8.30
C PRO A 411 18.08 -20.91 7.81
N ASN A 412 17.94 -21.04 6.49
CA ASN A 412 17.04 -22.03 5.88
C ASN A 412 17.59 -23.45 6.07
N CYS A 413 17.03 -24.20 7.02
CA CYS A 413 17.40 -25.59 7.31
C CYS A 413 16.18 -26.39 7.83
N GLY A 414 16.34 -27.68 8.12
CA GLY A 414 15.25 -28.52 8.67
C GLY A 414 14.95 -28.19 10.13
N GLU A 415 15.99 -27.85 10.88
CA GLU A 415 16.03 -27.50 12.30
C GLU A 415 15.21 -26.25 12.59
N TYR A 416 15.24 -25.27 11.67
CA TYR A 416 14.34 -24.12 11.66
C TYR A 416 12.87 -24.56 11.83
N VAL A 417 12.47 -25.61 11.11
CA VAL A 417 11.08 -26.07 11.02
C VAL A 417 10.70 -26.94 12.22
N TRP A 418 11.55 -27.89 12.65
CA TRP A 418 11.23 -28.68 13.83
C TRP A 418 11.29 -27.86 15.13
N THR A 419 12.10 -26.78 15.17
CA THR A 419 12.13 -25.85 16.31
C THR A 419 10.77 -25.20 16.52
N TRP A 420 10.25 -24.42 15.56
CA TRP A 420 8.96 -23.74 15.79
C TRP A 420 7.79 -24.73 15.91
N LEU A 421 7.87 -25.92 15.31
CA LEU A 421 6.88 -26.99 15.52
C LEU A 421 6.84 -27.49 16.97
N GLY A 422 7.96 -27.50 17.70
CA GLY A 422 7.98 -27.86 19.12
C GLY A 422 7.29 -26.83 19.99
N MET A 423 7.63 -25.55 19.80
CA MET A 423 6.93 -24.41 20.45
C MET A 423 5.43 -24.46 20.15
N ALA A 424 5.05 -24.77 18.90
CA ALA A 424 3.66 -24.92 18.48
C ALA A 424 2.91 -26.11 19.13
N LYS A 425 3.59 -27.19 19.54
CA LYS A 425 2.96 -28.29 20.31
C LYS A 425 2.55 -27.83 21.71
N LEU A 426 3.32 -26.91 22.31
CA LEU A 426 3.04 -26.26 23.60
C LEU A 426 2.06 -25.08 23.46
N GLY A 427 1.77 -24.63 22.24
CA GLY A 427 1.00 -23.41 21.98
C GLY A 427 1.76 -22.11 22.23
N ALA A 428 3.09 -22.16 22.32
CA ALA A 428 3.93 -20.98 22.33
C ALA A 428 4.04 -20.39 20.90
N VAL A 429 4.33 -19.08 20.84
CA VAL A 429 4.49 -18.32 19.59
C VAL A 429 5.96 -18.27 19.20
N SER A 430 6.28 -18.65 17.96
CA SER A 430 7.64 -18.45 17.42
C SER A 430 7.75 -17.14 16.67
N ALA A 431 8.62 -16.24 17.15
CA ALA A 431 8.93 -14.99 16.48
C ALA A 431 10.07 -15.21 15.46
N LEU A 432 9.72 -15.23 14.18
CA LEU A 432 10.58 -15.65 13.08
C LEU A 432 11.47 -14.52 12.58
N ILE A 433 12.70 -14.45 13.08
CA ILE A 433 13.65 -13.36 12.78
C ILE A 433 14.37 -13.62 11.46
N ASN A 434 14.57 -12.55 10.68
CA ASN A 434 15.38 -12.56 9.48
C ASN A 434 16.88 -12.74 9.82
N SER A 435 17.46 -13.86 9.38
CA SER A 435 18.86 -14.26 9.64
C SER A 435 19.94 -13.27 9.17
N ASN A 436 19.59 -12.32 8.31
CA ASN A 436 20.48 -11.27 7.82
C ASN A 436 20.51 -10.01 8.70
N LEU A 437 19.71 -9.96 9.77
CA LEU A 437 19.75 -8.84 10.72
C LEU A 437 20.97 -8.94 11.64
N ARG A 438 21.46 -7.77 12.03
CA ARG A 438 22.60 -7.50 12.92
C ARG A 438 22.27 -6.27 13.79
N HIS A 439 23.04 -6.04 14.85
CA HIS A 439 22.96 -4.83 15.69
C HIS A 439 21.51 -4.37 16.04
N LYS A 440 21.24 -3.05 15.99
CA LYS A 440 19.96 -2.42 16.38
C LYS A 440 18.70 -3.04 15.71
N PRO A 441 18.67 -3.34 14.39
CA PRO A 441 17.56 -4.07 13.77
C PRO A 441 17.27 -5.46 14.36
N LEU A 442 18.32 -6.23 14.72
CA LEU A 442 18.15 -7.54 15.34
C LEU A 442 17.62 -7.41 16.78
N LEU A 443 18.24 -6.54 17.57
CA LEU A 443 17.84 -6.23 18.93
C LEU A 443 16.37 -5.80 19.02
N HIS A 444 15.94 -4.91 18.12
CA HIS A 444 14.56 -4.42 18.05
C HIS A 444 13.56 -5.56 17.85
N CYS A 445 13.84 -6.52 16.96
CA CYS A 445 12.97 -7.68 16.75
C CYS A 445 12.86 -8.54 18.03
N ILE A 446 13.95 -8.76 18.75
CA ILE A 446 13.95 -9.56 19.99
C ILE A 446 13.16 -8.83 21.09
N GLN A 447 13.40 -7.53 21.28
CA GLN A 447 12.71 -6.72 22.30
C GLN A 447 11.21 -6.55 22.01
N VAL A 448 10.81 -6.31 20.75
CA VAL A 448 9.39 -6.16 20.35
C VAL A 448 8.62 -7.47 20.50
N ALA A 449 9.27 -8.63 20.33
CA ALA A 449 8.65 -9.94 20.56
C ALA A 449 8.25 -10.17 22.02
N LYS A 450 8.92 -9.51 22.98
CA LYS A 450 8.86 -9.84 24.43
C LYS A 450 9.08 -11.33 24.69
N ALA A 451 10.08 -11.90 24.01
CA ALA A 451 10.37 -13.33 24.09
C ALA A 451 11.03 -13.72 25.41
N LYS A 452 10.77 -14.96 25.87
CA LYS A 452 11.46 -15.59 27.01
C LYS A 452 12.81 -16.20 26.63
N ALA A 453 13.01 -16.48 25.35
CA ALA A 453 14.25 -17.05 24.84
C ALA A 453 14.50 -16.72 23.36
N VAL A 454 15.75 -16.88 22.94
CA VAL A 454 16.17 -16.93 21.53
C VAL A 454 16.79 -18.29 21.23
N VAL A 455 16.31 -18.95 20.18
CA VAL A 455 16.97 -20.12 19.57
C VAL A 455 17.66 -19.68 18.29
N PHE A 456 18.97 -19.93 18.20
CA PHE A 456 19.80 -19.58 17.05
C PHE A 456 20.81 -20.69 16.69
N SER A 457 21.37 -20.63 15.50
CA SER A 457 22.44 -21.54 15.03
C SER A 457 23.83 -20.93 15.26
N ASP A 458 24.84 -21.77 15.42
CA ASP A 458 26.28 -21.47 15.29
C ASP A 458 26.61 -20.34 14.29
N GLN A 459 26.12 -20.44 13.04
CA GLN A 459 26.32 -19.49 11.93
C GLN A 459 25.82 -18.06 12.20
N LEU A 460 25.14 -17.83 13.33
CA LEU A 460 24.55 -16.57 13.76
C LEU A 460 24.92 -16.22 15.21
N ALA A 461 25.85 -16.94 15.84
CA ALA A 461 26.30 -16.66 17.20
C ALA A 461 26.94 -15.27 17.34
N ASP A 462 27.79 -14.87 16.39
CA ASP A 462 28.39 -13.52 16.34
C ASP A 462 27.34 -12.41 16.41
N ALA A 463 26.22 -12.58 15.70
CA ALA A 463 25.13 -11.62 15.63
C ALA A 463 24.38 -11.47 16.97
N ILE A 464 24.38 -12.50 17.80
CA ILE A 464 23.86 -12.45 19.18
C ILE A 464 24.91 -11.80 20.09
N SER A 465 26.19 -12.12 19.92
CA SER A 465 27.31 -11.50 20.66
C SER A 465 27.37 -9.97 20.45
N GLU A 466 27.20 -9.49 19.22
CA GLU A 466 27.11 -8.06 18.84
C GLU A 466 26.12 -7.22 19.66
N ILE A 467 25.06 -7.85 20.18
CA ILE A 467 23.97 -7.18 20.90
C ILE A 467 23.82 -7.69 22.34
N ARG A 468 24.71 -8.58 22.79
CA ARG A 468 24.52 -9.40 23.99
C ARG A 468 24.31 -8.57 25.26
N GLU A 469 25.06 -7.49 25.41
CA GLU A 469 24.98 -6.56 26.55
C GLU A 469 23.67 -5.73 26.57
N GLN A 470 22.93 -5.71 25.46
CA GLN A 470 21.69 -4.94 25.28
C GLN A 470 20.43 -5.85 25.38
N LEU A 471 20.61 -7.16 25.55
CA LEU A 471 19.52 -8.12 25.76
C LEU A 471 19.02 -8.08 27.22
N PRO A 472 17.73 -8.36 27.48
CA PRO A 472 17.21 -8.56 28.83
C PRO A 472 17.95 -9.69 29.56
N SER A 473 18.23 -9.51 30.85
CA SER A 473 18.99 -10.48 31.66
C SER A 473 18.23 -11.77 31.98
N ASP A 474 16.92 -11.79 31.79
CA ASP A 474 16.03 -12.95 31.93
C ASP A 474 15.82 -13.73 30.62
N LEU A 475 16.29 -13.20 29.48
CA LEU A 475 16.18 -13.83 28.16
C LEU A 475 17.16 -14.99 28.03
N LYS A 476 16.67 -16.24 28.03
CA LYS A 476 17.55 -17.40 27.80
C LYS A 476 18.04 -17.48 26.36
N LEU A 477 19.31 -17.86 26.20
CA LEU A 477 19.95 -18.06 24.89
C LEU A 477 20.20 -19.55 24.67
N PHE A 478 19.68 -20.09 23.57
CA PHE A 478 19.88 -21.47 23.14
C PHE A 478 20.55 -21.46 21.76
N GLN A 479 21.73 -22.06 21.68
CA GLN A 479 22.47 -22.23 20.43
C GLN A 479 22.36 -23.68 19.98
N LEU A 480 22.15 -23.88 18.68
CA LEU A 480 22.19 -25.18 18.03
C LEU A 480 23.49 -25.30 17.25
N TYR A 481 24.25 -26.37 17.54
CA TYR A 481 25.59 -26.66 17.01
C TYR A 481 26.68 -25.64 17.41
N GLY A 482 27.94 -26.00 17.13
CA GLY A 482 29.12 -25.19 17.47
C GLY A 482 29.41 -25.11 18.97
N GLU A 483 30.51 -24.45 19.33
CA GLU A 483 30.84 -24.19 20.73
C GLU A 483 29.95 -23.07 21.30
N CYS A 484 29.37 -23.31 22.48
CA CYS A 484 28.50 -22.34 23.14
C CYS A 484 29.32 -21.38 24.01
N SER A 485 29.14 -20.07 23.80
CA SER A 485 29.70 -19.04 24.69
C SER A 485 29.14 -19.19 26.13
N PRO A 486 29.88 -18.81 27.18
CA PRO A 486 29.40 -18.88 28.57
C PRO A 486 28.01 -18.23 28.72
N GLY A 487 27.09 -18.89 29.42
CA GLY A 487 25.71 -18.43 29.60
C GLY A 487 24.78 -18.63 28.39
N VAL A 488 25.23 -19.30 27.34
CA VAL A 488 24.40 -19.86 26.26
C VAL A 488 24.24 -21.37 26.51
N LEU A 489 23.04 -21.91 26.28
CA LEU A 489 22.74 -23.33 26.42
C LEU A 489 22.89 -24.05 25.07
N ASP A 490 23.58 -25.18 25.06
CA ASP A 490 23.65 -26.09 23.90
C ASP A 490 22.32 -26.83 23.75
N LEU A 491 21.53 -26.42 22.75
CA LEU A 491 20.21 -26.99 22.51
C LEU A 491 20.28 -28.45 22.06
N ALA A 492 21.35 -28.89 21.39
CA ALA A 492 21.50 -30.28 20.99
C ALA A 492 21.80 -31.17 22.21
N ALA A 493 22.71 -30.73 23.10
CA ALA A 493 23.01 -31.43 24.35
C ALA A 493 21.81 -31.49 25.30
N GLU A 494 20.99 -30.44 25.39
CA GLU A 494 19.72 -30.49 26.14
C GLU A 494 18.70 -31.42 25.47
N MET A 495 18.60 -31.42 24.13
CA MET A 495 17.64 -32.27 23.41
C MET A 495 17.90 -33.77 23.57
N GLU A 496 19.15 -34.22 23.68
CA GLU A 496 19.48 -35.63 23.90
C GLU A 496 19.14 -36.16 25.31
N LYS A 497 18.86 -35.27 26.27
CA LYS A 497 18.36 -35.67 27.60
C LYS A 497 16.89 -36.11 27.59
N HIS A 498 16.16 -35.86 26.51
CA HIS A 498 14.71 -36.06 26.44
C HIS A 498 14.30 -37.19 25.48
N PRO A 499 13.22 -37.93 25.80
CA PRO A 499 12.66 -38.92 24.90
C PRO A 499 12.02 -38.26 23.66
N PRO A 500 11.95 -38.99 22.53
CA PRO A 500 11.34 -38.50 21.29
C PRO A 500 9.80 -38.45 21.35
N ASP A 501 9.17 -38.88 22.45
CA ASP A 501 7.73 -38.93 22.65
C ASP A 501 7.06 -37.57 22.83
N TYR A 502 5.80 -37.48 22.40
CA TYR A 502 5.01 -36.24 22.43
C TYR A 502 5.02 -35.59 23.83
N PRO A 503 5.25 -34.27 23.95
CA PRO A 503 5.30 -33.59 25.25
C PRO A 503 3.96 -33.68 26.00
N GLU A 504 4.02 -33.68 27.33
CA GLU A 504 2.81 -33.57 28.14
C GLU A 504 2.31 -32.13 28.11
N VAL A 505 1.10 -31.92 27.58
CA VAL A 505 0.51 -30.58 27.38
C VAL A 505 -0.87 -30.53 28.01
N THR A 506 -0.96 -29.82 29.13
CA THR A 506 -2.19 -29.62 29.91
C THR A 506 -3.11 -28.60 29.24
N ASP A 507 -2.63 -27.38 28.98
CA ASP A 507 -3.37 -26.36 28.22
C ASP A 507 -3.10 -26.48 26.71
N LYS A 508 -3.98 -27.23 26.02
CA LYS A 508 -3.77 -27.61 24.62
C LYS A 508 -3.93 -26.42 23.65
N PRO A 509 -3.09 -26.33 22.60
CA PRO A 509 -3.19 -25.27 21.60
C PRO A 509 -4.41 -25.43 20.69
N ARG A 510 -4.97 -24.30 20.24
CA ARG A 510 -6.26 -24.19 19.54
C ARG A 510 -6.11 -23.55 18.14
N TYR A 511 -7.09 -23.78 17.26
CA TYR A 511 -7.13 -23.30 15.87
C TYR A 511 -7.02 -21.76 15.73
N LYS A 512 -7.48 -21.00 16.72
CA LYS A 512 -7.41 -19.54 16.73
C LYS A 512 -6.17 -18.96 17.42
N ASP A 513 -5.40 -19.78 18.13
CA ASP A 513 -4.24 -19.27 18.87
C ASP A 513 -3.12 -18.86 17.89
N THR A 514 -2.39 -17.81 18.27
CA THR A 514 -1.20 -17.32 17.57
C THR A 514 -0.18 -18.45 17.43
N LEU A 515 0.39 -18.60 16.24
CA LEU A 515 1.41 -19.61 15.94
C LEU A 515 2.77 -18.96 15.73
N LEU A 516 2.81 -17.91 14.89
CA LEU A 516 4.04 -17.23 14.50
C LEU A 516 3.87 -15.70 14.63
N TYR A 517 4.99 -15.02 14.89
CA TYR A 517 5.17 -13.62 14.46
C TYR A 517 6.11 -13.61 13.26
N ILE A 518 5.71 -12.96 12.18
CA ILE A 518 6.51 -12.77 10.96
C ILE A 518 6.88 -11.30 10.86
N TYR A 519 8.17 -10.97 10.79
CA TYR A 519 8.61 -9.58 10.71
C TYR A 519 8.44 -9.00 9.31
N THR A 520 7.64 -7.94 9.18
CA THR A 520 7.47 -7.20 7.94
C THR A 520 8.30 -5.92 7.95
N SER A 521 9.13 -5.76 6.91
CA SER A 521 9.86 -4.51 6.66
C SER A 521 8.90 -3.50 6.03
N GLY A 522 8.40 -2.56 6.84
CA GLY A 522 7.73 -1.36 6.32
C GLY A 522 8.66 -0.58 5.38
N THR A 523 8.10 0.15 4.43
CA THR A 523 8.87 0.82 3.36
C THR A 523 9.90 1.84 3.86
N THR A 524 9.74 2.38 5.07
CA THR A 524 10.57 3.44 5.66
C THR A 524 10.88 3.26 7.16
N GLY A 525 10.67 2.07 7.75
CA GLY A 525 10.75 1.91 9.21
C GLY A 525 11.20 0.53 9.72
N MET A 526 11.45 0.46 11.03
CA MET A 526 11.89 -0.75 11.74
C MET A 526 10.91 -1.93 11.56
N PRO A 527 11.37 -3.19 11.58
CA PRO A 527 10.52 -4.35 11.31
C PRO A 527 9.39 -4.53 12.32
N LYS A 528 8.18 -4.81 11.85
CA LYS A 528 6.98 -4.99 12.71
C LYS A 528 6.59 -6.46 12.79
N ALA A 529 6.23 -6.93 13.98
CA ALA A 529 5.75 -8.30 14.20
C ALA A 529 4.30 -8.46 13.71
N ALA A 530 4.10 -9.09 12.55
CA ALA A 530 2.77 -9.43 12.04
C ALA A 530 2.26 -10.73 12.70
N VAL A 531 1.06 -10.67 13.31
CA VAL A 531 0.45 -11.79 14.04
C VAL A 531 -0.13 -12.83 13.08
N LEU A 532 0.32 -14.08 13.19
CA LEU A 532 -0.15 -15.18 12.35
C LEU A 532 -0.69 -16.36 13.21
N PRO A 533 -2.02 -16.55 13.30
CA PRO A 533 -2.62 -17.69 14.00
C PRO A 533 -2.62 -18.96 13.17
N ASN A 534 -2.79 -20.11 13.86
CA ASN A 534 -2.92 -21.45 13.26
C ASN A 534 -3.91 -21.48 12.09
N SER A 535 -5.10 -20.90 12.28
CA SER A 535 -6.13 -20.74 11.25
C SER A 535 -5.67 -20.03 9.97
N LYS A 536 -4.81 -19.01 10.07
CA LYS A 536 -4.26 -18.30 8.91
C LYS A 536 -3.18 -19.12 8.22
N TYR A 537 -2.32 -19.82 8.97
CA TYR A 537 -1.35 -20.78 8.42
C TYR A 537 -2.08 -21.87 7.60
N LEU A 538 -3.06 -22.53 8.20
CA LEU A 538 -3.82 -23.62 7.56
C LEU A 538 -4.64 -23.15 6.34
N LEU A 539 -5.13 -21.91 6.34
CA LEU A 539 -5.79 -21.31 5.18
C LEU A 539 -4.80 -21.09 4.01
N VAL A 540 -3.58 -20.62 4.29
CA VAL A 540 -2.54 -20.47 3.27
C VAL A 540 -2.16 -21.84 2.70
N VAL A 541 -1.99 -22.88 3.52
CA VAL A 541 -1.69 -24.23 2.99
C VAL A 541 -2.85 -24.79 2.15
N VAL A 542 -4.10 -24.57 2.57
CA VAL A 542 -5.27 -24.93 1.75
C VAL A 542 -5.22 -24.23 0.39
N ALA A 543 -4.89 -22.93 0.35
CA ALA A 543 -4.73 -22.19 -0.89
C ALA A 543 -3.57 -22.75 -1.74
N THR A 544 -2.40 -22.98 -1.13
CA THR A 544 -1.23 -23.57 -1.79
C THR A 544 -1.57 -24.90 -2.46
N VAL A 545 -2.19 -25.84 -1.73
CA VAL A 545 -2.45 -27.18 -2.27
C VAL A 545 -3.60 -27.16 -3.29
N HIS A 546 -4.75 -26.58 -2.93
CA HIS A 546 -5.98 -26.72 -3.73
C HIS A 546 -6.07 -25.69 -4.86
N MET A 547 -5.71 -24.41 -4.62
CA MET A 547 -5.89 -23.35 -5.60
C MET A 547 -4.80 -23.36 -6.67
N LEU A 548 -3.53 -23.55 -6.30
CA LEU A 548 -2.42 -23.68 -7.25
C LEU A 548 -2.52 -25.00 -8.02
N GLY A 549 -2.92 -26.09 -7.34
CA GLY A 549 -3.12 -27.41 -7.91
C GLY A 549 -1.88 -28.30 -7.79
N LEU A 550 -1.37 -28.41 -6.56
CA LEU A 550 -0.39 -29.44 -6.19
C LEU A 550 -1.05 -30.81 -6.15
N LYS A 551 -0.23 -31.85 -6.27
CA LYS A 551 -0.57 -33.28 -6.19
C LYS A 551 0.26 -33.91 -5.07
N LYS A 552 -0.20 -35.05 -4.53
CA LYS A 552 0.58 -35.85 -3.56
C LYS A 552 1.90 -36.40 -4.12
N SER A 553 2.04 -36.43 -5.44
CA SER A 553 3.25 -36.85 -6.16
C SER A 553 4.21 -35.71 -6.48
N ASP A 554 3.92 -34.47 -6.05
CA ASP A 554 4.80 -33.33 -6.32
C ASP A 554 5.92 -33.21 -5.30
N ARG A 555 7.02 -32.58 -5.71
CA ARG A 555 8.07 -32.06 -4.82
C ARG A 555 8.23 -30.56 -5.08
N MET A 556 8.20 -29.73 -4.03
CA MET A 556 8.30 -28.28 -4.14
C MET A 556 9.71 -27.76 -3.81
N TYR A 557 10.45 -27.30 -4.81
CA TYR A 557 11.70 -26.56 -4.64
C TYR A 557 11.44 -25.19 -4.01
N ASN A 558 12.12 -24.94 -2.88
CA ASN A 558 11.93 -23.78 -2.02
C ASN A 558 13.28 -23.14 -1.66
N PRO A 559 13.77 -22.18 -2.46
CA PRO A 559 14.94 -21.37 -2.15
C PRO A 559 14.58 -20.07 -1.39
N LEU A 560 13.34 -19.92 -0.91
CA LEU A 560 12.86 -18.68 -0.28
C LEU A 560 13.03 -18.71 1.25
N PRO A 561 13.20 -17.56 1.92
CA PRO A 561 13.50 -17.55 3.35
C PRO A 561 12.36 -18.10 4.22
N LEU A 562 12.67 -19.02 5.13
CA LEU A 562 11.68 -19.68 6.01
C LEU A 562 11.08 -18.73 7.06
N TYR A 563 11.76 -17.65 7.42
CA TYR A 563 11.21 -16.59 8.27
C TYR A 563 10.15 -15.73 7.57
N HIS A 564 9.95 -15.90 6.25
CA HIS A 564 8.97 -15.14 5.47
C HIS A 564 7.84 -16.03 4.97
N THR A 565 6.63 -15.46 4.84
CA THR A 565 5.39 -16.15 4.43
C THR A 565 5.55 -17.01 3.18
N ALA A 566 6.36 -16.58 2.20
CA ALA A 566 6.59 -17.35 0.99
C ALA A 566 7.31 -18.69 1.26
N GLY A 567 8.49 -18.68 1.90
CA GLY A 567 9.23 -19.89 2.22
C GLY A 567 8.60 -20.71 3.36
N GLY A 568 8.20 -20.05 4.44
CA GLY A 568 7.76 -20.69 5.70
C GLY A 568 6.28 -21.12 5.77
N LEU A 569 5.42 -20.65 4.86
CA LEU A 569 4.02 -21.09 4.75
C LEU A 569 3.73 -21.73 3.39
N VAL A 570 4.03 -21.04 2.29
CA VAL A 570 3.76 -21.58 0.93
C VAL A 570 4.73 -22.71 0.60
N GLY A 571 6.00 -22.61 1.02
CA GLY A 571 7.04 -23.61 0.75
C GLY A 571 6.92 -24.87 1.61
N THR A 572 6.99 -24.71 2.94
CA THR A 572 7.02 -25.85 3.86
C THR A 572 5.63 -26.40 4.23
N GLY A 573 4.59 -25.58 4.21
CA GLY A 573 3.29 -25.96 4.78
C GLY A 573 2.59 -27.12 4.05
N ALA A 574 2.83 -27.28 2.75
CA ALA A 574 2.33 -28.42 1.97
C ALA A 574 2.99 -29.76 2.39
N ALA A 575 4.24 -29.74 2.84
CA ALA A 575 4.87 -30.90 3.46
C ALA A 575 4.21 -31.21 4.81
N LEU A 576 4.22 -30.22 5.72
CA LEU A 576 3.79 -30.40 7.11
C LEU A 576 2.33 -30.86 7.26
N VAL A 577 1.42 -30.36 6.42
CA VAL A 577 -0.03 -30.60 6.57
C VAL A 577 -0.55 -31.62 5.55
N ASP A 578 -0.01 -31.64 4.32
CA ASP A 578 -0.51 -32.48 3.21
C ASP A 578 0.37 -33.69 2.88
N GLY A 579 1.63 -33.72 3.33
CA GLY A 579 2.59 -34.77 2.99
C GLY A 579 3.18 -34.63 1.59
N ILE A 580 3.33 -33.39 1.09
CA ILE A 580 3.92 -33.08 -0.23
C ILE A 580 5.33 -32.52 0.00
N PRO A 581 6.41 -33.29 -0.23
CA PRO A 581 7.75 -32.91 0.22
C PRO A 581 8.24 -31.58 -0.37
N SER A 582 9.02 -30.84 0.41
CA SER A 582 9.71 -29.64 -0.08
C SER A 582 11.23 -29.83 -0.08
N VAL A 583 11.88 -29.31 -1.12
CA VAL A 583 13.33 -29.32 -1.31
C VAL A 583 13.85 -27.94 -0.90
N LEU A 584 14.40 -27.85 0.30
CA LEU A 584 14.86 -26.62 0.92
C LEU A 584 16.27 -26.27 0.47
N ARG A 585 16.51 -25.00 0.10
CA ARG A 585 17.87 -24.50 -0.14
C ARG A 585 18.22 -23.39 0.86
N ALA A 586 19.42 -23.49 1.44
CA ALA A 586 19.95 -22.57 2.44
C ALA A 586 20.02 -21.10 1.96
N LYS A 587 20.45 -20.89 0.70
CA LYS A 587 20.52 -19.59 0.01
C LYS A 587 20.19 -19.78 -1.48
N PHE A 588 19.41 -18.89 -2.07
CA PHE A 588 19.10 -18.89 -3.51
C PHE A 588 20.38 -18.92 -4.36
N SER A 589 20.34 -19.66 -5.46
CA SER A 589 21.43 -19.72 -6.45
C SER A 589 20.84 -19.82 -7.86
N ALA A 590 20.91 -18.75 -8.63
CA ALA A 590 20.39 -18.73 -10.01
C ALA A 590 21.09 -19.76 -10.90
N SER A 591 22.40 -19.96 -10.71
CA SER A 591 23.23 -20.88 -11.49
C SER A 591 22.99 -22.37 -11.20
N ASN A 592 22.33 -22.70 -10.07
CA ASN A 592 22.02 -24.08 -9.67
C ASN A 592 20.52 -24.39 -9.64
N TYR A 593 19.63 -23.37 -9.75
CA TYR A 593 18.18 -23.50 -9.57
C TYR A 593 17.56 -24.70 -10.33
N TRP A 594 17.92 -24.87 -11.61
CA TRP A 594 17.42 -25.99 -12.42
C TRP A 594 18.17 -27.30 -12.18
N ALA A 595 19.47 -27.25 -11.86
CA ALA A 595 20.24 -28.45 -11.49
C ALA A 595 19.74 -29.08 -10.18
N ASP A 596 19.38 -28.27 -9.19
CA ASP A 596 18.68 -28.72 -7.97
C ASP A 596 17.32 -29.33 -8.32
N CYS A 597 16.55 -28.68 -9.21
CA CYS A 597 15.25 -29.19 -9.63
C CYS A 597 15.33 -30.53 -10.37
N ILE A 598 16.42 -30.80 -11.09
CA ILE A 598 16.71 -32.10 -11.71
C ILE A 598 17.11 -33.11 -10.62
N LYS A 599 18.12 -32.77 -9.81
CA LYS A 599 18.70 -33.68 -8.79
C LYS A 599 17.67 -34.22 -7.81
N TYR A 600 16.71 -33.40 -7.38
CA TYR A 600 15.72 -33.77 -6.37
C TYR A 600 14.34 -34.12 -6.95
N ASP A 601 14.20 -34.27 -8.28
CA ASP A 601 12.94 -34.52 -9.00
C ASP A 601 11.82 -33.52 -8.66
N CYS A 602 12.14 -32.23 -8.73
CA CYS A 602 11.20 -31.16 -8.41
C CYS A 602 10.18 -30.97 -9.53
N THR A 603 8.90 -31.05 -9.18
CA THR A 603 7.77 -30.82 -10.10
C THR A 603 7.13 -29.46 -9.89
N VAL A 604 7.37 -28.80 -8.75
CA VAL A 604 6.93 -27.45 -8.45
C VAL A 604 8.13 -26.64 -7.95
N ALA A 605 8.25 -25.37 -8.34
CA ALA A 605 9.35 -24.52 -7.91
C ALA A 605 8.88 -23.11 -7.50
N GLN A 606 9.49 -22.54 -6.46
CA GLN A 606 9.14 -21.20 -5.97
C GLN A 606 10.02 -20.08 -6.54
N TYR A 607 9.39 -18.93 -6.82
CA TYR A 607 10.06 -17.71 -7.27
C TYR A 607 9.54 -16.44 -6.59
N ILE A 608 10.35 -15.40 -6.65
CA ILE A 608 9.96 -13.98 -6.54
C ILE A 608 10.37 -13.34 -7.88
N GLY A 609 9.59 -12.40 -8.41
CA GLY A 609 9.77 -11.90 -9.79
C GLY A 609 11.18 -11.41 -10.17
N GLU A 610 11.98 -10.96 -9.20
CA GLU A 610 13.38 -10.57 -9.42
C GLU A 610 14.32 -11.78 -9.61
N MET A 611 14.05 -12.92 -8.95
CA MET A 611 14.77 -14.18 -9.21
C MET A 611 14.63 -14.62 -10.66
N CYS A 612 13.46 -14.41 -11.26
CA CYS A 612 13.20 -14.76 -12.66
C CYS A 612 14.09 -13.95 -13.63
N ARG A 613 14.44 -12.70 -13.30
CA ARG A 613 15.46 -11.95 -14.06
C ARG A 613 16.85 -12.60 -13.89
N TYR A 614 17.26 -12.97 -12.68
CA TYR A 614 18.54 -13.64 -12.45
C TYR A 614 18.65 -15.01 -13.14
N LEU A 615 17.54 -15.74 -13.29
CA LEU A 615 17.47 -16.99 -14.06
C LEU A 615 17.65 -16.73 -15.57
N LEU A 616 16.92 -15.75 -16.13
CA LEU A 616 17.08 -15.37 -17.54
C LEU A 616 18.48 -14.79 -17.85
N ALA A 617 19.14 -14.18 -16.86
CA ALA A 617 20.50 -13.69 -16.97
C ALA A 617 21.59 -14.78 -16.87
N GLN A 618 21.25 -16.04 -16.54
CA GLN A 618 22.21 -17.14 -16.65
C GLN A 618 22.46 -17.46 -18.14
N PRO A 619 23.68 -17.86 -18.55
CA PRO A 619 23.90 -18.47 -19.86
C PRO A 619 22.95 -19.66 -20.11
N ALA A 620 22.57 -19.88 -21.36
CA ALA A 620 21.72 -21.02 -21.74
C ALA A 620 22.44 -22.36 -21.47
N ARG A 621 21.71 -23.35 -20.97
CA ARG A 621 22.23 -24.69 -20.62
C ARG A 621 21.17 -25.76 -20.84
N ASP A 622 21.56 -27.00 -21.12
CA ASP A 622 20.62 -28.12 -21.29
C ASP A 622 19.71 -28.33 -20.06
N THR A 623 20.26 -28.06 -18.87
CA THR A 623 19.54 -28.08 -17.58
C THR A 623 18.31 -27.18 -17.55
N ASP A 624 18.25 -26.16 -18.40
CA ASP A 624 17.11 -25.24 -18.51
C ASP A 624 15.82 -25.94 -18.95
N THR A 625 15.90 -27.15 -19.52
CA THR A 625 14.73 -27.90 -20.02
C THR A 625 14.64 -29.35 -19.53
N GLN A 626 15.72 -29.90 -18.97
CA GLN A 626 15.77 -31.29 -18.46
C GLN A 626 14.97 -31.53 -17.17
N HIS A 627 14.51 -30.46 -16.50
CA HIS A 627 13.78 -30.56 -15.24
C HIS A 627 12.31 -31.01 -15.42
N ARG A 628 11.68 -31.53 -14.37
CA ARG A 628 10.26 -31.96 -14.39
C ARG A 628 9.30 -30.93 -13.78
N VAL A 629 9.74 -29.67 -13.65
CA VAL A 629 8.95 -28.55 -13.10
C VAL A 629 7.76 -28.21 -14.01
N ARG A 630 6.57 -28.63 -13.56
CA ARG A 630 5.27 -28.42 -14.23
C ARG A 630 4.52 -27.18 -13.73
N ILE A 631 4.91 -26.63 -12.58
CA ILE A 631 4.35 -25.40 -12.00
C ILE A 631 5.47 -24.55 -11.40
N MET A 632 5.49 -23.25 -11.71
CA MET A 632 6.15 -22.25 -10.88
C MET A 632 5.12 -21.51 -10.00
N VAL A 633 5.47 -21.23 -8.74
CA VAL A 633 4.62 -20.52 -7.75
C VAL A 633 5.38 -19.30 -7.22
N GLY A 634 4.76 -18.13 -7.18
CA GLY A 634 5.48 -16.95 -6.71
C GLY A 634 4.69 -15.66 -6.68
N ASN A 635 5.44 -14.56 -6.59
CA ASN A 635 4.92 -13.20 -6.47
C ASN A 635 5.73 -12.23 -7.35
N GLY A 636 5.04 -11.38 -8.12
CA GLY A 636 5.61 -10.21 -8.78
C GLY A 636 6.34 -10.45 -10.11
N MET A 637 6.08 -11.54 -10.83
CA MET A 637 6.53 -11.77 -12.20
C MET A 637 6.14 -10.58 -13.10
N ARG A 638 7.12 -9.96 -13.75
CA ARG A 638 6.87 -8.85 -14.69
C ARG A 638 6.36 -9.42 -16.01
N SER A 639 5.30 -8.86 -16.58
CA SER A 639 4.70 -9.30 -17.85
C SER A 639 5.73 -9.44 -18.99
N ALA A 640 6.66 -8.49 -19.10
CA ALA A 640 7.71 -8.46 -20.12
C ALA A 640 8.69 -9.66 -20.09
N ILE A 641 8.86 -10.33 -18.94
CA ILE A 641 9.74 -11.51 -18.82
C ILE A 641 8.97 -12.83 -18.75
N TRP A 642 7.66 -12.80 -18.52
CA TRP A 642 6.83 -13.99 -18.31
C TRP A 642 6.96 -15.00 -19.46
N GLN A 643 6.80 -14.54 -20.70
CA GLN A 643 6.87 -15.41 -21.86
C GLN A 643 8.29 -15.96 -22.08
N GLN A 644 9.33 -15.16 -21.78
CA GLN A 644 10.73 -15.60 -21.83
C GLN A 644 11.01 -16.74 -20.84
N ILE A 645 10.42 -16.69 -19.63
CA ILE A 645 10.50 -17.79 -18.64
C ILE A 645 9.84 -19.06 -19.20
N VAL A 646 8.63 -18.94 -19.75
CA VAL A 646 7.88 -20.09 -20.31
C VAL A 646 8.62 -20.69 -21.52
N ASP A 647 9.14 -19.86 -22.42
CA ASP A 647 9.76 -20.31 -23.66
C ASP A 647 11.16 -20.89 -23.44
N ARG A 648 11.97 -20.30 -22.55
CA ARG A 648 13.30 -20.84 -22.22
C ARG A 648 13.22 -22.08 -21.34
N PHE A 649 12.48 -21.99 -20.24
CA PHE A 649 12.47 -23.03 -19.20
C PHE A 649 11.31 -24.03 -19.34
N LYS A 650 10.49 -23.93 -20.38
CA LYS A 650 9.39 -24.86 -20.71
C LYS A 650 8.37 -25.12 -19.59
N VAL A 651 8.30 -24.25 -18.58
CA VAL A 651 7.33 -24.36 -17.46
C VAL A 651 5.93 -23.99 -17.96
N PRO A 652 4.96 -24.93 -18.03
CA PRO A 652 3.68 -24.71 -18.71
C PRO A 652 2.64 -23.98 -17.86
N GLN A 653 2.88 -23.78 -16.56
CA GLN A 653 1.97 -23.10 -15.65
C GLN A 653 2.75 -22.25 -14.64
N ILE A 654 2.48 -20.94 -14.63
CA ILE A 654 3.01 -19.98 -13.65
C ILE A 654 1.82 -19.47 -12.82
N ASN A 655 1.82 -19.77 -11.53
CA ASN A 655 0.83 -19.27 -10.59
C ASN A 655 1.39 -18.07 -9.84
N GLU A 656 0.89 -16.88 -10.17
CA GLU A 656 1.05 -15.69 -9.33
C GLU A 656 0.12 -15.72 -8.11
N ILE A 657 0.58 -15.13 -7.02
CA ILE A 657 -0.17 -14.88 -5.78
C ILE A 657 -0.02 -13.39 -5.45
N TYR A 658 -1.12 -12.73 -5.09
CA TYR A 658 -1.09 -11.39 -4.53
C TYR A 658 -1.79 -11.35 -3.16
N GLY A 659 -1.09 -10.84 -2.16
CA GLY A 659 -1.52 -10.77 -0.76
C GLY A 659 -0.44 -10.16 0.13
N ALA A 660 -0.75 -9.96 1.41
CA ALA A 660 0.16 -9.43 2.42
C ALA A 660 0.07 -10.24 3.73
N THR A 661 1.15 -10.28 4.50
CA THR A 661 1.23 -11.07 5.76
C THR A 661 0.20 -10.60 6.79
N GLU A 662 -0.05 -9.29 6.87
CA GLU A 662 -1.09 -8.65 7.67
C GLU A 662 -2.48 -8.81 7.03
N GLY A 663 -2.55 -8.78 5.69
CA GLY A 663 -3.78 -8.68 4.91
C GLY A 663 -4.76 -9.85 5.05
N ASN A 664 -6.04 -9.56 4.81
CA ASN A 664 -7.14 -10.54 4.78
C ASN A 664 -7.61 -10.89 3.35
N ALA A 665 -7.29 -10.06 2.35
CA ALA A 665 -7.55 -10.32 0.95
C ALA A 665 -6.32 -10.97 0.28
N ASN A 666 -6.56 -12.05 -0.49
CA ASN A 666 -5.56 -12.71 -1.32
C ASN A 666 -6.21 -13.10 -2.66
N ILE A 667 -5.53 -12.88 -3.78
CA ILE A 667 -5.95 -13.37 -5.10
C ILE A 667 -4.83 -14.21 -5.73
N ILE A 668 -5.21 -15.14 -6.60
CA ILE A 668 -4.31 -16.13 -7.18
C ILE A 668 -4.62 -16.26 -8.67
N ASN A 669 -3.58 -16.24 -9.50
CA ASN A 669 -3.67 -16.62 -10.90
C ASN A 669 -3.67 -18.15 -11.01
N VAL A 670 -4.86 -18.73 -11.25
CA VAL A 670 -5.02 -20.19 -11.48
C VAL A 670 -5.33 -20.52 -12.94
N ASP A 671 -5.35 -19.52 -13.82
CA ASP A 671 -5.63 -19.65 -15.26
C ASP A 671 -4.39 -19.48 -16.15
N ASN A 672 -3.23 -19.14 -15.56
CA ASN A 672 -1.96 -18.84 -16.24
C ASN A 672 -2.04 -17.61 -17.17
N THR A 673 -2.95 -16.66 -16.93
CA THR A 673 -3.03 -15.42 -17.72
C THR A 673 -1.76 -14.59 -17.53
N VAL A 674 -1.01 -14.37 -18.62
CA VAL A 674 0.26 -13.62 -18.62
C VAL A 674 0.10 -12.24 -17.97
N GLY A 675 0.92 -11.95 -16.96
CA GLY A 675 0.94 -10.66 -16.26
C GLY A 675 -0.23 -10.41 -15.31
N ALA A 676 -1.19 -11.33 -15.16
CA ALA A 676 -2.24 -11.23 -14.16
C ALA A 676 -1.74 -11.79 -12.81
N VAL A 677 -1.95 -11.05 -11.72
CA VAL A 677 -1.67 -11.53 -10.35
C VAL A 677 -2.83 -12.30 -9.73
N GLY A 678 -3.93 -12.44 -10.47
CA GLY A 678 -5.17 -13.09 -10.05
C GLY A 678 -6.38 -12.45 -10.74
N PHE A 679 -7.58 -12.88 -10.33
CA PHE A 679 -8.84 -12.38 -10.88
C PHE A 679 -9.92 -12.35 -9.81
N LEU A 680 -11.00 -11.62 -10.10
CA LEU A 680 -12.23 -11.65 -9.31
C LEU A 680 -13.26 -12.51 -10.05
N PRO A 681 -13.67 -13.68 -9.50
CA PRO A 681 -14.68 -14.51 -10.15
C PRO A 681 -15.99 -13.74 -10.34
N LYS A 682 -16.68 -14.02 -11.44
CA LYS A 682 -18.01 -13.48 -11.76
C LYS A 682 -19.12 -14.45 -11.38
N LEU A 683 -18.83 -15.75 -11.31
CA LEU A 683 -19.82 -16.79 -10.98
C LEU A 683 -19.86 -17.15 -9.49
N VAL A 684 -18.91 -16.66 -8.69
CA VAL A 684 -18.88 -16.89 -7.23
C VAL A 684 -19.50 -15.68 -6.51
N PRO A 685 -20.58 -15.86 -5.72
CA PRO A 685 -21.19 -14.80 -4.93
C PRO A 685 -20.19 -14.07 -4.02
N THR A 686 -20.34 -12.75 -3.88
CA THR A 686 -19.46 -11.91 -3.05
C THR A 686 -19.51 -12.24 -1.56
N CYS A 687 -20.55 -12.91 -1.07
CA CYS A 687 -20.61 -13.46 0.29
C CYS A 687 -19.72 -14.71 0.48
N LEU A 688 -19.34 -15.40 -0.61
CA LEU A 688 -18.39 -16.51 -0.60
C LEU A 688 -16.97 -16.07 -1.00
N HIS A 689 -16.83 -14.97 -1.73
CA HIS A 689 -15.54 -14.37 -2.08
C HIS A 689 -15.57 -12.84 -1.88
N PRO A 690 -15.41 -12.35 -0.63
CA PRO A 690 -15.63 -10.94 -0.25
C PRO A 690 -14.47 -10.00 -0.63
N ILE A 691 -13.81 -10.25 -1.77
CA ILE A 691 -12.74 -9.41 -2.30
C ILE A 691 -13.29 -8.57 -3.45
N ALA A 692 -12.90 -7.29 -3.50
CA ALA A 692 -13.23 -6.36 -4.56
C ALA A 692 -12.01 -5.51 -4.93
N LEU A 693 -11.73 -5.38 -6.23
CA LEU A 693 -10.87 -4.33 -6.73
C LEU A 693 -11.69 -3.05 -6.73
N VAL A 694 -11.24 -2.08 -5.97
CA VAL A 694 -11.89 -0.79 -5.77
C VAL A 694 -11.03 0.32 -6.35
N ARG A 695 -11.65 1.40 -6.81
CA ARG A 695 -10.95 2.55 -7.35
C ARG A 695 -10.09 3.17 -6.26
N ALA A 696 -8.84 3.49 -6.62
CA ALA A 696 -8.00 4.40 -5.85
C ALA A 696 -7.86 5.72 -6.61
N ASP A 697 -7.52 6.78 -5.89
CA ASP A 697 -6.96 8.02 -6.45
C ASP A 697 -5.45 7.86 -6.72
N GLU A 698 -4.81 8.92 -7.21
CA GLU A 698 -3.39 8.94 -7.60
C GLU A 698 -2.44 8.89 -6.39
N GLN A 699 -2.96 9.12 -5.18
CA GLN A 699 -2.24 9.04 -3.91
C GLN A 699 -2.50 7.71 -3.17
N GLY A 700 -3.35 6.83 -3.73
CA GLY A 700 -3.68 5.51 -3.17
C GLY A 700 -4.89 5.50 -2.22
N GLY A 701 -5.58 6.62 -2.03
CA GLY A 701 -6.81 6.72 -1.25
C GLY A 701 -7.99 6.01 -1.93
N LEU A 702 -8.91 5.45 -1.14
CA LEU A 702 -10.00 4.59 -1.65
C LEU A 702 -11.24 5.39 -2.06
N VAL A 703 -11.51 5.48 -3.35
CA VAL A 703 -12.64 6.21 -3.93
C VAL A 703 -13.96 5.47 -3.63
N ARG A 704 -14.96 6.22 -3.15
CA ARG A 704 -16.28 5.71 -2.71
C ARG A 704 -17.42 6.17 -3.61
N GLY A 705 -18.57 5.49 -3.55
CA GLY A 705 -19.78 5.79 -4.32
C GLY A 705 -20.84 6.52 -3.51
N ALA A 706 -21.96 6.87 -4.15
CA ALA A 706 -23.13 7.51 -3.54
C ALA A 706 -23.79 6.69 -2.40
N ASP A 707 -23.40 5.43 -2.25
CA ASP A 707 -23.80 4.51 -1.19
C ASP A 707 -22.78 4.43 -0.03
N GLY A 708 -21.68 5.20 -0.09
CA GLY A 708 -20.58 5.19 0.88
C GLY A 708 -19.65 3.97 0.77
N TYR A 709 -19.98 2.97 -0.03
CA TYR A 709 -19.12 1.82 -0.30
C TYR A 709 -18.01 2.20 -1.30
N CYS A 710 -16.89 1.48 -1.28
CA CYS A 710 -15.79 1.73 -2.21
C CYS A 710 -16.23 1.40 -3.66
N ILE A 711 -16.03 2.31 -4.62
CA ILE A 711 -16.44 2.08 -6.02
C ILE A 711 -15.64 0.91 -6.56
N ARG A 712 -16.32 -0.18 -6.95
CA ARG A 712 -15.68 -1.29 -7.66
C ARG A 712 -15.15 -0.82 -9.02
N CYS A 713 -13.91 -1.14 -9.34
CA CYS A 713 -13.33 -0.81 -10.64
C CYS A 713 -14.16 -1.42 -11.78
N LYS A 714 -14.51 -0.58 -12.77
CA LYS A 714 -15.11 -1.04 -14.03
C LYS A 714 -14.00 -1.69 -14.88
N PRO A 715 -14.26 -2.78 -15.65
CA PRO A 715 -13.21 -3.46 -16.41
C PRO A 715 -12.72 -2.60 -17.58
N ILE A 716 -11.51 -2.03 -17.47
CA ILE A 716 -10.85 -1.18 -18.47
C ILE A 716 -9.35 -1.54 -18.48
N VAL A 717 -8.70 -1.43 -19.64
CA VAL A 717 -7.26 -1.64 -19.84
C VAL A 717 -6.48 -0.47 -19.26
N LEU A 718 -5.32 -0.72 -18.63
CA LEU A 718 -4.58 0.26 -17.83
C LEU A 718 -3.10 0.29 -18.25
N LEU A 719 -2.52 1.49 -18.26
CA LEU A 719 -1.10 1.78 -18.55
C LEU A 719 -0.40 2.35 -17.32
N THR A 720 0.92 2.22 -17.27
CA THR A 720 1.73 2.25 -16.03
C THR A 720 2.26 3.65 -15.68
N ILE A 721 2.42 3.92 -14.38
CA ILE A 721 3.11 5.11 -13.81
C ILE A 721 4.33 4.63 -13.00
N VAL A 722 5.42 5.42 -12.98
CA VAL A 722 6.66 5.13 -12.23
C VAL A 722 7.23 6.42 -11.60
N GLU A 723 7.71 6.32 -10.37
CA GLU A 723 8.29 7.40 -9.55
C GLU A 723 9.72 7.79 -9.99
N ARG A 724 10.23 8.94 -9.53
CA ARG A 724 11.53 9.56 -9.90
C ARG A 724 12.23 10.21 -8.69
N ASP A 725 13.44 10.78 -8.86
CA ASP A 725 14.26 11.40 -7.78
C ASP A 725 14.69 12.87 -8.04
N ASN A 726 14.87 13.67 -6.97
CA ASN A 726 15.10 15.14 -7.02
C ASN A 726 16.45 15.54 -7.65
N ILE A 727 16.45 16.66 -8.40
CA ILE A 727 17.65 17.43 -8.79
C ILE A 727 17.40 18.93 -8.53
N PRO A 728 18.37 19.70 -7.97
CA PRO A 728 18.26 21.15 -7.81
C PRO A 728 18.07 21.92 -9.13
N GLN A 729 17.62 23.17 -9.08
CA GLN A 729 17.40 24.05 -10.25
C GLN A 729 16.36 23.59 -11.29
N THR A 730 15.59 22.51 -11.04
CA THR A 730 14.54 22.03 -11.96
C THR A 730 13.23 21.72 -11.25
N GLU A 731 12.09 22.05 -11.88
CA GLU A 731 10.79 21.60 -11.39
C GLU A 731 10.65 20.08 -11.54
N GLY A 732 10.78 19.37 -10.42
CA GLY A 732 10.54 17.95 -10.32
C GLY A 732 11.81 17.12 -10.23
N ARG A 733 11.88 16.07 -11.07
CA ARG A 733 12.66 14.87 -10.77
C ARG A 733 13.16 14.17 -12.02
N ALA A 734 14.48 13.93 -12.09
CA ALA A 734 15.11 13.19 -13.19
C ALA A 734 15.05 11.67 -12.97
N GLY A 735 15.09 10.91 -14.06
CA GLY A 735 15.23 9.45 -14.00
C GLY A 735 16.70 9.04 -13.99
N MET A 736 17.09 8.21 -13.01
CA MET A 736 18.37 7.48 -13.03
C MET A 736 18.12 5.97 -13.10
N ALA A 737 18.92 5.26 -13.90
CA ALA A 737 18.97 3.81 -13.96
C ALA A 737 20.33 3.28 -13.50
N CYS A 738 20.34 2.38 -12.51
CA CYS A 738 21.53 1.62 -12.14
C CYS A 738 21.52 0.26 -12.86
N VAL A 739 22.58 -0.06 -13.59
CA VAL A 739 22.68 -1.26 -14.42
C VAL A 739 23.90 -2.07 -14.01
N ALA A 740 23.71 -3.35 -13.71
CA ALA A 740 24.82 -4.28 -13.49
C ALA A 740 25.43 -4.69 -14.85
N ASP A 741 26.68 -4.32 -15.10
CA ASP A 741 27.47 -4.76 -16.27
C ASP A 741 28.92 -5.07 -15.86
N PRO A 742 29.16 -6.19 -15.15
CA PRO A 742 30.51 -6.61 -14.78
C PRO A 742 31.40 -6.95 -15.99
N SER A 743 30.80 -7.15 -17.17
CA SER A 743 31.49 -7.42 -18.45
C SER A 743 31.92 -6.17 -19.21
N ARG A 744 31.41 -4.98 -18.85
CA ARG A 744 31.52 -3.73 -19.65
C ARG A 744 31.11 -3.90 -21.12
N ALA A 745 30.13 -4.75 -21.37
CA ALA A 745 29.63 -5.11 -22.71
C ALA A 745 28.41 -4.26 -23.15
N LEU A 746 27.86 -3.41 -22.27
CA LEU A 746 26.66 -2.63 -22.53
C LEU A 746 26.92 -1.48 -23.51
N CYS A 747 26.47 -1.64 -24.76
CA CYS A 747 26.49 -0.56 -25.73
C CYS A 747 25.46 0.52 -25.37
N LEU A 748 25.90 1.57 -24.66
CA LEU A 748 25.04 2.68 -24.21
C LEU A 748 24.26 3.36 -25.35
N ARG A 749 24.84 3.43 -26.56
CA ARG A 749 24.17 3.93 -27.78
C ARG A 749 22.99 3.07 -28.22
N ARG A 750 23.09 1.75 -28.06
CA ARG A 750 21.99 0.82 -28.32
C ARG A 750 20.93 0.91 -27.21
N VAL A 751 21.36 1.02 -25.95
CA VAL A 751 20.45 1.25 -24.81
C VAL A 751 19.66 2.53 -24.98
N ALA A 752 20.29 3.62 -25.45
CA ALA A 752 19.63 4.85 -25.81
C ALA A 752 18.53 4.65 -26.86
N ALA A 753 18.83 3.98 -27.98
CA ALA A 753 17.85 3.72 -29.03
C ALA A 753 16.69 2.82 -28.57
N GLU A 754 16.97 1.76 -27.78
CA GLU A 754 15.93 0.88 -27.23
C GLU A 754 15.07 1.59 -26.17
N LEU A 755 15.63 2.52 -25.40
CA LEU A 755 14.87 3.41 -24.50
C LEU A 755 14.05 4.46 -25.26
N ASP A 756 14.54 4.93 -26.41
CA ASP A 756 13.83 5.90 -27.24
C ASP A 756 12.59 5.28 -27.93
N ASP A 757 12.65 3.99 -28.28
CA ASP A 757 11.52 3.21 -28.81
C ASP A 757 10.56 2.77 -27.69
N ALA A 758 11.08 2.21 -26.59
CA ALA A 758 10.26 1.61 -25.54
C ALA A 758 9.58 2.61 -24.59
N LEU A 759 10.05 3.86 -24.50
CA LEU A 759 9.57 4.86 -23.52
C LEU A 759 9.29 6.22 -24.16
N PRO A 760 8.22 6.94 -23.74
CA PRO A 760 8.05 8.36 -24.08
C PRO A 760 9.17 9.20 -23.46
N SER A 761 9.52 10.34 -24.08
CA SER A 761 10.67 11.18 -23.71
C SER A 761 10.79 11.46 -22.21
N TYR A 762 9.68 11.85 -21.57
CA TYR A 762 9.63 12.17 -20.13
C TYR A 762 9.91 10.98 -19.19
N ALA A 763 9.85 9.74 -19.67
CA ALA A 763 10.04 8.52 -18.87
C ALA A 763 11.42 7.88 -19.07
N ARG A 764 12.24 8.41 -19.97
CA ARG A 764 13.60 7.91 -20.23
C ARG A 764 14.53 8.33 -19.09
N PRO A 765 15.44 7.45 -18.63
CA PRO A 765 16.45 7.84 -17.65
C PRO A 765 17.41 8.86 -18.28
N LEU A 766 17.58 10.01 -17.62
CA LEU A 766 18.59 11.01 -17.97
C LEU A 766 19.98 10.59 -17.46
N PHE A 767 20.06 9.71 -16.46
CA PHE A 767 21.31 9.21 -15.91
C PHE A 767 21.39 7.68 -15.96
N ILE A 768 22.56 7.14 -16.31
CA ILE A 768 22.88 5.71 -16.21
C ILE A 768 24.14 5.54 -15.37
N ARG A 769 24.06 4.72 -14.32
CA ARG A 769 25.20 4.30 -13.48
C ARG A 769 25.48 2.82 -13.73
N LEU A 770 26.68 2.49 -14.21
CA LEU A 770 27.12 1.11 -14.45
C LEU A 770 27.84 0.59 -13.21
N ILE A 771 27.37 -0.52 -12.66
CA ILE A 771 27.90 -1.12 -11.42
C ILE A 771 28.27 -2.58 -11.64
N ASN A 772 29.13 -3.14 -10.79
CA ASN A 772 29.58 -4.54 -10.94
C ASN A 772 28.48 -5.54 -10.54
N ASP A 773 27.69 -5.24 -9.50
CA ASP A 773 26.48 -5.98 -9.09
C ASP A 773 25.48 -5.02 -8.41
N ILE A 774 24.20 -5.39 -8.36
CA ILE A 774 23.16 -4.65 -7.65
C ILE A 774 22.93 -5.28 -6.29
N GLU A 775 23.27 -4.57 -5.22
CA GLU A 775 23.01 -5.05 -3.86
C GLU A 775 21.50 -5.21 -3.60
N ILE A 776 21.12 -6.42 -3.17
CA ILE A 776 19.77 -6.76 -2.76
C ILE A 776 19.67 -6.89 -1.24
N THR A 777 18.49 -6.58 -0.69
CA THR A 777 18.15 -6.98 0.68
C THR A 777 18.00 -8.50 0.77
N GLY A 778 18.07 -9.06 1.99
CA GLY A 778 17.69 -10.47 2.25
C GLY A 778 16.23 -10.83 1.90
N THR A 779 15.43 -9.88 1.42
CA THR A 779 14.06 -10.07 0.88
C THR A 779 13.99 -9.88 -0.65
N PHE A 780 15.14 -9.95 -1.34
CA PHE A 780 15.29 -9.78 -2.79
C PHE A 780 14.75 -8.44 -3.34
N LYS A 781 14.76 -7.39 -2.51
CA LYS A 781 14.44 -6.02 -2.94
C LYS A 781 15.72 -5.26 -3.26
N LEU A 782 15.72 -4.53 -4.38
CA LEU A 782 16.82 -3.63 -4.76
C LEU A 782 16.96 -2.51 -3.72
N LYS A 783 18.19 -2.10 -3.34
CA LYS A 783 18.45 -0.99 -2.39
C LYS A 783 18.16 0.41 -2.96
N LYS A 784 16.99 0.65 -3.57
CA LYS A 784 16.62 1.94 -4.22
C LYS A 784 16.90 3.18 -3.37
N LEU A 785 16.53 3.15 -2.09
CA LEU A 785 16.70 4.27 -1.14
C LEU A 785 18.18 4.60 -0.82
N GLN A 786 19.12 3.72 -1.16
CA GLN A 786 20.55 4.00 -1.07
C GLN A 786 21.01 4.75 -2.32
N TYR A 787 20.76 4.21 -3.51
CA TYR A 787 21.13 4.87 -4.78
C TYR A 787 20.46 6.26 -4.94
N GLN A 788 19.22 6.42 -4.47
CA GLN A 788 18.52 7.72 -4.37
C GLN A 788 19.27 8.75 -3.50
N LYS A 789 19.95 8.32 -2.43
CA LYS A 789 20.72 9.18 -1.53
C LYS A 789 22.13 9.48 -2.04
N GLU A 790 22.72 8.55 -2.78
CA GLU A 790 24.03 8.73 -3.43
C GLU A 790 23.93 9.70 -4.64
N GLY A 791 22.75 9.87 -5.22
CA GLY A 791 22.46 10.90 -6.21
C GLY A 791 23.12 10.66 -7.56
N PHE A 792 23.72 11.72 -8.14
CA PHE A 792 24.43 11.69 -9.43
C PHE A 792 25.76 12.47 -9.38
N ASP A 793 26.30 12.66 -8.17
CA ASP A 793 27.54 13.40 -7.92
C ASP A 793 28.77 12.50 -8.21
N PRO A 794 29.68 12.88 -9.13
CA PRO A 794 30.86 12.07 -9.48
C PRO A 794 31.98 12.11 -8.43
N GLU A 795 31.92 13.01 -7.44
CA GLU A 795 32.82 12.99 -6.28
C GLU A 795 32.33 12.02 -5.20
N VAL A 796 31.01 11.82 -5.10
CA VAL A 796 30.42 10.77 -4.24
C VAL A 796 30.48 9.39 -4.90
N ILE A 797 30.11 9.31 -6.18
CA ILE A 797 29.96 8.04 -6.92
C ILE A 797 31.26 7.69 -7.65
N LYS A 798 31.85 6.53 -7.30
CA LYS A 798 33.07 5.99 -7.95
C LYS A 798 32.78 5.01 -9.10
N ASP A 799 31.50 4.69 -9.31
CA ASP A 799 31.03 3.88 -10.43
C ASP A 799 30.94 4.72 -11.72
N PRO A 800 31.17 4.14 -12.92
CA PRO A 800 30.96 4.84 -14.19
C PRO A 800 29.53 5.39 -14.34
N LEU A 801 29.42 6.72 -14.32
CA LEU A 801 28.16 7.47 -14.40
C LEU A 801 28.08 8.23 -15.72
N TYR A 802 26.91 8.22 -16.35
CA TYR A 802 26.64 8.79 -17.66
C TYR A 802 25.35 9.63 -17.66
N PHE A 803 25.32 10.69 -18.46
CA PHE A 803 24.20 11.60 -18.66
C PHE A 803 23.70 11.56 -20.12
N ARG A 804 22.38 11.70 -20.31
CA ARG A 804 21.71 11.69 -21.62
C ARG A 804 21.99 13.00 -22.37
N SER A 805 22.76 12.92 -23.45
CA SER A 805 23.06 14.08 -24.29
C SER A 805 22.64 13.80 -25.73
N GLY A 806 21.49 14.35 -26.13
CA GLY A 806 20.87 14.08 -27.42
C GLY A 806 20.62 12.58 -27.65
N PRO A 807 21.09 11.98 -28.77
CA PRO A 807 20.85 10.58 -29.09
C PRO A 807 21.73 9.60 -28.28
N ASP A 808 22.76 10.06 -27.57
CA ASP A 808 23.74 9.20 -26.88
C ASP A 808 23.78 9.43 -25.35
N PHE A 809 24.64 8.69 -24.65
CA PHE A 809 24.97 8.89 -23.23
C PHE A 809 26.45 9.22 -23.09
N VAL A 810 26.78 10.30 -22.37
CA VAL A 810 28.15 10.83 -22.19
C VAL A 810 28.59 10.72 -20.72
N PRO A 811 29.88 10.50 -20.39
CA PRO A 811 30.33 10.39 -19.01
C PRO A 811 30.07 11.68 -18.20
N VAL A 812 29.63 11.53 -16.95
CA VAL A 812 29.48 12.65 -16.01
C VAL A 812 30.85 13.02 -15.44
N THR A 813 31.39 14.14 -15.88
CA THR A 813 32.58 14.77 -15.30
C THR A 813 32.17 15.76 -14.19
N PRO A 814 33.08 16.15 -13.27
CA PRO A 814 32.80 17.20 -12.28
C PRO A 814 32.37 18.52 -12.92
N GLN A 815 32.90 18.83 -14.12
CA GLN A 815 32.46 19.99 -14.91
C GLN A 815 31.02 19.83 -15.41
N LEU A 816 30.66 18.67 -15.99
CA LEU A 816 29.29 18.41 -16.45
C LEU A 816 28.29 18.43 -15.29
N TYR A 817 28.66 17.86 -14.14
CA TYR A 817 27.90 17.91 -12.90
C TYR A 817 27.68 19.36 -12.44
N THR A 818 28.74 20.18 -12.44
CA THR A 818 28.65 21.61 -12.13
C THR A 818 27.75 22.35 -13.12
N ASP A 819 27.85 22.07 -14.41
CA ASP A 819 27.06 22.75 -15.45
C ASP A 819 25.57 22.34 -15.45
N ILE A 820 25.25 21.13 -14.98
CA ILE A 820 23.87 20.71 -14.66
C ILE A 820 23.39 21.42 -13.37
N CYS A 821 24.15 21.36 -12.28
CA CYS A 821 23.77 21.94 -10.98
C CYS A 821 23.72 23.48 -10.96
N THR A 822 24.35 24.14 -11.95
CA THR A 822 24.27 25.61 -12.18
C THR A 822 23.26 25.98 -13.27
N GLY A 823 22.50 25.03 -13.82
CA GLY A 823 21.43 25.30 -14.79
C GLY A 823 21.88 25.72 -16.20
N LYS A 824 23.19 25.69 -16.49
CA LYS A 824 23.72 25.91 -17.86
C LYS A 824 23.26 24.82 -18.82
N ILE A 825 23.14 23.58 -18.32
CA ILE A 825 22.53 22.45 -19.01
C ILE A 825 21.10 22.28 -18.48
N LYS A 826 20.12 22.53 -19.34
CA LYS A 826 18.70 22.27 -19.04
C LYS A 826 18.37 20.78 -19.25
N LEU A 827 17.50 20.27 -18.40
CA LEU A 827 17.04 18.86 -18.36
C LEU A 827 15.64 18.69 -18.97
#